data_AF-A0AAD2CJN7-F1
#
_entry.id   AF-A0AAD2CJN7-F1
#
_cell.length_a   1.000
_cell.length_b   1.000
_cell.length_c   1.000
_cell.angle_alpha   90.00
_cell.angle_beta   90.00
_cell.angle_gamma   90.00
#
_symmetry.space_group_name_H-M   'P 1'
#
loop_
_entity.id
_entity.type
_entity.pdbx_description
1 polymer ?
#
loop_
_entity_poly.entity_id
_entity_poly.type
_entity_poly.pdbx_seq_one_letter_code
_entity_poly.pdbx_strand_id
1 'polypeptide(L)'
;MSKEQKKDDSKKKKRVVVSPPCPASVSTGYVIIRGVLQGLVGASMDEAAVSLMQPTFIKEKAPTGKFSMNLGKKLGSCELDLPETSEGKNALWEALDAALVRVISENKPISCFSLPKDEALSKYGSGILNGGISKKIPDTLTLASIDGIVLCVPPSVPFATTGSIKKVSIDLKQSGITCGKKARKAEVSIKFNVDEQGDEQMVSSCTDRPVDDAAIQSLRANKIGVLEGKSLVTAAEEEKPPVNEGTRSTEQKDEEMVVNAWEVKGKIDYNKLVDQFGSTLIDKNLMTRIEAATVGKGNIDKIHRFLRRGIFFSHRDMNGILDNIEKGQPMYLYTGRGPSSSAMHLGHLVPFLFTKWLQDAFKVPLVIQMTDDEKFLFKGEFTAENGDNLDHYASLTLENARDIIACEFDYEKTFIFSDLDYVGRMYPNIVRIWKAVTTNTVNGIFGFDGSSNIGKIAFPAIQAAPSFASSFPVVLGGTRDSRDCCLIPCAIDQDPYFRMTRDVAHKMVSGDHGLGGKPSLIHSKFFPPLQGATGKMSSSDSNSAIFLTDTPEEIERKIKSFAFSGGQETKKLQEEHGANLDLDVSYQWLRFFLEDDELLEKIGKDYGSGSGEYWSTGKVKAKLIEVLKELVAAHQERRSKITDEEVKKWMTERCIAIAK
;
A
#
# COMPACT_ATOMS: atom_id res chain seq x y z
N MET A 1 31.40 -63.40 14.84
CA MET A 1 31.07 -64.06 13.56
C MET A 1 29.61 -63.82 13.25
N SER A 2 29.34 -63.39 12.00
CA SER A 2 28.11 -63.53 11.20
C SER A 2 26.75 -63.52 11.91
N LYS A 3 25.91 -62.50 11.73
CA LYS A 3 25.00 -62.30 10.57
C LYS A 3 24.16 -63.54 10.20
N GLU A 4 22.85 -63.28 10.27
CA GLU A 4 21.82 -63.72 9.34
C GLU A 4 21.27 -65.14 9.46
N GLN A 5 19.93 -65.18 9.42
CA GLN A 5 19.06 -66.30 9.03
C GLN A 5 18.66 -67.33 10.10
N LYS A 6 17.48 -67.09 10.70
CA LYS A 6 16.24 -67.86 10.48
C LYS A 6 15.20 -67.37 11.51
N LYS A 7 14.28 -66.47 11.13
CA LYS A 7 12.87 -66.75 10.76
C LYS A 7 12.15 -67.58 11.81
N ASP A 8 10.93 -67.36 12.26
CA ASP A 8 9.84 -66.38 12.11
C ASP A 8 8.70 -67.04 12.95
N ASP A 9 7.69 -66.28 13.38
CA ASP A 9 6.47 -66.77 14.04
C ASP A 9 6.54 -67.30 15.49
N SER A 10 6.56 -66.35 16.43
CA SER A 10 5.53 -66.32 17.50
C SER A 10 5.03 -64.90 17.72
N LYS A 11 4.09 -64.49 16.86
CA LYS A 11 3.34 -63.22 16.95
C LYS A 11 2.57 -63.13 18.28
N LYS A 12 3.10 -62.42 19.27
CA LYS A 12 2.26 -61.54 20.09
C LYS A 12 1.99 -60.29 19.25
N LYS A 13 0.81 -60.26 18.63
CA LYS A 13 0.27 -59.13 17.88
C LYS A 13 0.56 -57.84 18.65
N LYS A 14 1.50 -57.02 18.17
CA LYS A 14 1.55 -55.61 18.59
C LYS A 14 0.18 -55.06 18.21
N ARG A 15 -0.63 -54.82 19.25
CA ARG A 15 -1.95 -54.23 19.14
C ARG A 15 -1.76 -52.94 18.35
N VAL A 16 -2.26 -52.95 17.12
CA VAL A 16 -2.38 -51.76 16.31
C VAL A 16 -3.46 -50.93 17.02
N VAL A 17 -3.04 -50.07 17.93
CA VAL A 17 -3.85 -48.92 18.30
C VAL A 17 -3.57 -47.94 17.17
N VAL A 18 -4.47 -47.87 16.19
CA VAL A 18 -4.44 -46.77 15.23
C VAL A 18 -4.75 -45.53 16.06
N SER A 19 -3.71 -44.84 16.53
CA SER A 19 -3.87 -43.52 17.13
C SER A 19 -4.54 -42.66 16.08
N PRO A 20 -5.71 -42.07 16.35
CA PRO A 20 -6.39 -41.23 15.39
C PRO A 20 -5.46 -40.08 14.97
N PRO A 21 -5.49 -39.70 13.69
CA PRO A 21 -4.57 -38.72 13.12
C PRO A 21 -4.68 -37.39 13.87
N CYS A 22 -3.57 -36.66 13.96
CA CYS A 22 -3.58 -35.33 14.58
C CYS A 22 -4.59 -34.44 13.83
N PRO A 23 -5.56 -33.82 14.53
CA PRO A 23 -6.52 -32.92 13.91
C PRO A 23 -5.82 -31.74 13.23
N ALA A 24 -6.38 -31.29 12.10
CA ALA A 24 -5.82 -30.18 11.33
C ALA A 24 -5.71 -28.90 12.18
N SER A 25 -6.64 -28.66 13.10
CA SER A 25 -6.62 -27.55 14.06
C SER A 25 -5.38 -27.57 14.98
N VAL A 26 -5.10 -28.72 15.60
CA VAL A 26 -3.93 -28.90 16.47
C VAL A 26 -2.63 -28.78 15.67
N SER A 27 -2.61 -29.25 14.42
CA SER A 27 -1.47 -29.09 13.52
C SER A 27 -1.26 -27.62 13.11
N THR A 28 -2.33 -26.89 12.82
CA THR A 28 -2.31 -25.45 12.50
C THR A 28 -1.76 -24.65 13.67
N GLY A 29 -2.26 -24.90 14.89
CA GLY A 29 -1.76 -24.25 16.10
C GLY A 29 -0.28 -24.54 16.35
N TYR A 30 0.18 -25.78 16.14
CA TYR A 30 1.59 -26.13 16.25
C TYR A 30 2.49 -25.35 15.28
N VAL A 31 2.09 -25.24 13.99
CA VAL A 31 2.88 -24.53 12.97
C VAL A 31 3.01 -23.05 13.32
N ILE A 32 1.93 -22.40 13.76
CA ILE A 32 1.92 -20.99 14.13
C ILE A 32 2.78 -20.75 15.39
N ILE A 33 2.58 -21.52 16.47
CA ILE A 33 3.36 -21.35 17.71
C ILE A 33 4.86 -21.53 17.44
N ARG A 34 5.22 -22.55 16.64
CA ARG A 34 6.63 -22.80 16.31
C ARG A 34 7.26 -21.58 15.62
N GLY A 35 6.57 -21.00 14.63
CA GLY A 35 7.08 -19.83 13.90
C GLY A 35 7.23 -18.58 14.75
N VAL A 36 6.18 -18.26 15.49
CA VAL A 36 6.16 -17.09 16.39
C VAL A 36 7.26 -17.23 17.45
N LEU A 37 7.35 -18.38 18.12
CA LEU A 37 8.39 -18.62 19.12
C LEU A 37 9.80 -18.55 18.51
N GLN A 38 10.00 -19.13 17.32
CA GLN A 38 11.28 -19.11 16.63
C GLN A 38 11.71 -17.68 16.29
N GLY A 39 10.77 -16.82 15.88
CA GLY A 39 11.02 -15.40 15.63
C GLY A 39 11.36 -14.60 16.88
N LEU A 40 10.59 -14.80 17.96
CA LEU A 40 10.78 -14.09 19.22
C LEU A 40 12.13 -14.41 19.88
N VAL A 41 12.60 -15.66 19.77
CA VAL A 41 13.89 -16.08 20.35
C VAL A 41 15.07 -16.02 19.37
N GLY A 42 14.83 -15.53 18.14
CA GLY A 42 15.86 -15.37 17.10
C GLY A 42 16.53 -16.68 16.65
N ALA A 43 15.86 -17.82 16.80
CA ALA A 43 16.45 -19.12 16.49
C ALA A 43 16.48 -19.38 14.99
N SER A 44 17.67 -19.55 14.43
CA SER A 44 17.82 -19.82 13.01
C SER A 44 17.24 -21.19 12.63
N MET A 45 16.80 -21.29 11.37
CA MET A 45 16.27 -22.54 10.81
C MET A 45 17.30 -23.66 10.74
N ASP A 46 18.59 -23.40 10.88
CA ASP A 46 19.64 -24.41 10.82
C ASP A 46 19.99 -25.01 12.19
N GLU A 47 19.54 -24.38 13.28
CA GLU A 47 20.03 -24.66 14.63
C GLU A 47 18.95 -25.23 15.58
N ALA A 48 17.66 -25.01 15.29
CA ALA A 48 16.57 -25.44 16.15
C ALA A 48 16.11 -26.88 15.86
N ALA A 49 16.11 -27.73 16.89
CA ALA A 49 15.60 -29.10 16.80
C ALA A 49 14.35 -29.29 17.67
N VAL A 50 13.25 -29.69 17.05
CA VAL A 50 11.95 -29.85 17.73
C VAL A 50 11.71 -31.32 18.11
N SER A 51 11.27 -31.59 19.33
CA SER A 51 10.86 -32.91 19.79
C SER A 51 9.52 -33.32 19.16
N LEU A 52 9.17 -34.60 19.23
CA LEU A 52 7.94 -35.08 18.59
C LEU A 52 6.70 -34.48 19.25
N MET A 53 5.84 -33.85 18.45
CA MET A 53 4.54 -33.34 18.91
C MET A 53 3.63 -34.50 19.33
N GLN A 54 3.02 -34.38 20.50
CA GLN A 54 2.10 -35.38 21.06
C GLN A 54 0.67 -34.82 21.16
N PRO A 55 -0.27 -35.26 20.29
CA PRO A 55 -1.66 -34.84 20.37
C PRO A 55 -2.43 -35.66 21.42
N THR A 56 -3.25 -35.01 22.25
CA THR A 56 -3.85 -35.65 23.45
C THR A 56 -5.39 -35.69 23.49
N PHE A 57 -6.06 -35.32 22.39
CA PHE A 57 -7.51 -35.11 22.32
C PHE A 57 -8.40 -36.28 22.82
N ILE A 58 -7.99 -37.54 22.64
CA ILE A 58 -8.77 -38.72 23.06
C ILE A 58 -8.89 -38.81 24.59
N LYS A 59 -7.87 -38.34 25.32
CA LYS A 59 -7.85 -38.35 26.79
C LYS A 59 -8.47 -37.09 27.38
N GLU A 60 -8.37 -35.96 26.68
CA GLU A 60 -8.64 -34.63 27.24
C GLU A 60 -9.96 -33.97 26.75
N LYS A 61 -10.81 -34.66 25.96
CA LYS A 61 -12.12 -34.18 25.46
C LYS A 61 -12.08 -32.86 24.64
N ALA A 62 -10.91 -32.29 24.40
CA ALA A 62 -10.68 -31.05 23.63
C ALA A 62 -9.41 -31.19 22.76
N PRO A 63 -9.28 -30.43 21.65
CA PRO A 63 -8.10 -30.50 20.77
C PRO A 63 -6.88 -29.83 21.42
N THR A 64 -5.95 -30.66 21.93
CA THR A 64 -4.76 -30.22 22.69
C THR A 64 -3.46 -30.87 22.16
N GLY A 65 -2.34 -30.16 22.28
CA GLY A 65 -1.02 -30.58 21.81
C GLY A 65 0.14 -30.18 22.72
N LYS A 66 1.25 -30.93 22.64
CA LYS A 66 2.48 -30.65 23.40
C LYS A 66 3.75 -30.94 22.59
N PHE A 67 4.75 -30.06 22.67
CA PHE A 67 6.08 -30.24 22.07
C PHE A 67 7.17 -29.44 22.81
N SER A 68 8.45 -29.68 22.47
CA SER A 68 9.59 -28.88 22.96
C SER A 68 10.57 -28.53 21.84
N MET A 69 11.16 -27.34 21.89
CA MET A 69 12.14 -26.85 20.93
C MET A 69 13.51 -26.65 21.61
N ASN A 70 14.52 -27.39 21.13
CA ASN A 70 15.90 -27.30 21.61
C ASN A 70 16.69 -26.30 20.76
N LEU A 71 17.41 -25.40 21.41
CA LEU A 71 18.03 -24.22 20.80
C LEU A 71 19.58 -24.23 20.86
N GLY A 72 20.19 -25.36 21.22
CA GLY A 72 21.65 -25.53 21.12
C GLY A 72 22.48 -24.92 22.27
N LYS A 73 23.74 -24.52 21.97
CA LYS A 73 24.79 -24.05 22.91
C LYS A 73 25.46 -22.68 22.59
N LYS A 74 25.19 -22.03 21.45
CA LYS A 74 25.84 -20.76 21.05
C LYS A 74 24.93 -19.55 21.31
N LEU A 75 25.53 -18.44 21.77
CA LEU A 75 24.92 -17.11 21.93
C LEU A 75 25.18 -16.22 20.69
N GLY A 76 24.19 -15.38 20.29
CA GLY A 76 24.23 -14.26 19.29
C GLY A 76 23.56 -14.60 17.94
N SER A 77 22.59 -13.85 17.34
CA SER A 77 22.55 -12.39 17.08
C SER A 77 21.15 -11.76 16.76
N CYS A 78 20.13 -11.82 17.64
CA CYS A 78 18.96 -10.90 17.64
C CYS A 78 18.33 -10.75 19.06
N GLU A 79 17.52 -9.70 19.25
CA GLU A 79 17.42 -8.78 20.41
C GLU A 79 16.85 -9.28 21.77
N LEU A 80 16.62 -10.58 22.04
CA LEU A 80 16.31 -11.04 23.41
C LEU A 80 16.93 -12.40 23.74
N ASP A 81 17.94 -12.38 24.62
CA ASP A 81 18.48 -13.60 25.24
C ASP A 81 17.36 -14.36 25.97
N LEU A 82 17.39 -15.70 25.92
CA LEU A 82 16.45 -16.51 26.71
C LEU A 82 16.58 -16.12 28.19
N PRO A 83 15.51 -15.57 28.78
CA PRO A 83 15.63 -14.89 30.05
C PRO A 83 15.92 -15.89 31.17
N GLU A 84 16.99 -15.66 31.92
CA GLU A 84 17.30 -16.46 33.11
C GLU A 84 16.41 -16.04 34.29
N THR A 85 15.93 -14.80 34.30
CA THR A 85 15.05 -14.24 35.34
C THR A 85 13.58 -14.58 35.10
N SER A 86 12.82 -14.67 36.18
CA SER A 86 11.38 -14.96 36.10
C SER A 86 10.61 -13.87 35.35
N GLU A 87 11.02 -12.61 35.50
CA GLU A 87 10.39 -11.45 34.85
C GLU A 87 10.55 -11.49 33.34
N GLY A 88 11.77 -11.77 32.83
CA GLY A 88 11.97 -11.92 31.40
C GLY A 88 11.22 -13.13 30.82
N LYS A 89 11.14 -14.25 31.57
CA LYS A 89 10.37 -15.43 31.13
C LYS A 89 8.90 -15.11 30.95
N ASN A 90 8.33 -14.29 31.84
CA ASN A 90 6.94 -13.85 31.72
C ASN A 90 6.74 -12.90 30.53
N ALA A 91 7.65 -11.93 30.33
CA ALA A 91 7.59 -11.03 29.18
C ALA A 91 7.64 -11.80 27.84
N LEU A 92 8.44 -12.87 27.76
CA LEU A 92 8.48 -13.73 26.57
C LEU A 92 7.14 -14.46 26.33
N TRP A 93 6.45 -14.90 27.40
CA TRP A 93 5.13 -15.51 27.26
C TRP A 93 4.07 -14.51 26.81
N GLU A 94 4.12 -13.27 27.30
CA GLU A 94 3.20 -12.20 26.92
C GLU A 94 3.42 -11.77 25.45
N ALA A 95 4.68 -11.59 25.04
CA ALA A 95 5.03 -11.32 23.65
C ALA A 95 4.61 -12.47 22.71
N LEU A 96 4.72 -13.72 23.17
CA LEU A 96 4.24 -14.89 22.44
C LEU A 96 2.71 -14.87 22.27
N ASP A 97 1.94 -14.56 23.31
CA ASP A 97 0.47 -14.52 23.23
C ASP A 97 0.01 -13.39 22.28
N ALA A 98 0.56 -12.17 22.43
CA ALA A 98 0.23 -11.03 21.58
C ALA A 98 0.54 -11.29 20.10
N ALA A 99 1.70 -11.90 19.83
CA ALA A 99 2.10 -12.26 18.48
C ALA A 99 1.27 -13.41 17.89
N LEU A 100 0.83 -14.38 18.70
CA LEU A 100 -0.11 -15.42 18.27
C LEU A 100 -1.45 -14.83 17.87
N VAL A 101 -2.00 -13.91 18.67
CA VAL A 101 -3.25 -13.20 18.36
C VAL A 101 -3.10 -12.45 17.04
N ARG A 102 -2.01 -11.69 16.87
CA ARG A 102 -1.72 -10.97 15.64
C ARG A 102 -1.67 -11.89 14.42
N VAL A 103 -0.87 -12.95 14.47
CA VAL A 103 -0.69 -13.88 13.34
C VAL A 103 -1.97 -14.64 12.98
N ILE A 104 -2.80 -14.99 13.97
CA ILE A 104 -4.10 -15.61 13.73
C ILE A 104 -5.07 -14.59 13.11
N SER A 105 -5.09 -13.35 13.60
CA SER A 105 -5.94 -12.27 13.06
C SER A 105 -5.55 -11.81 11.66
N GLU A 106 -4.27 -11.87 11.31
CA GLU A 106 -3.74 -11.63 9.97
C GLU A 106 -4.22 -12.71 8.96
N ASN A 107 -4.77 -13.83 9.45
CA ASN A 107 -5.35 -14.93 8.68
C ASN A 107 -4.48 -15.39 7.49
N LYS A 108 -3.17 -15.50 7.74
CA LYS A 108 -2.17 -15.83 6.73
C LYS A 108 -2.40 -17.22 6.14
N PRO A 109 -2.18 -17.40 4.84
CA PRO A 109 -2.26 -18.71 4.22
C PRO A 109 -1.15 -19.63 4.75
N ILE A 110 -1.52 -20.88 5.02
CA ILE A 110 -0.60 -21.96 5.37
C ILE A 110 -0.51 -22.85 4.13
N SER A 111 0.58 -22.69 3.41
CA SER A 111 0.82 -23.43 2.18
C SER A 111 1.46 -24.76 2.49
N CYS A 112 0.93 -25.83 1.91
CA CYS A 112 1.52 -27.14 1.99
C CYS A 112 1.98 -27.65 0.62
N PHE A 113 3.19 -28.17 0.56
CA PHE A 113 3.75 -28.73 -0.67
C PHE A 113 4.69 -29.87 -0.37
N SER A 114 4.85 -30.75 -1.36
CA SER A 114 5.70 -31.92 -1.24
C SER A 114 6.95 -31.81 -2.11
N LEU A 115 8.10 -32.20 -1.57
CA LEU A 115 9.36 -32.21 -2.29
C LEU A 115 10.16 -33.49 -2.03
N PRO A 116 10.95 -33.95 -3.01
CA PRO A 116 11.96 -34.96 -2.75
C PRO A 116 12.85 -34.52 -1.59
N LYS A 117 13.11 -35.46 -0.67
CA LYS A 117 13.82 -35.21 0.58
C LYS A 117 15.20 -34.57 0.36
N ASP A 118 15.97 -35.08 -0.58
CA ASP A 118 17.32 -34.58 -0.82
C ASP A 118 17.29 -33.16 -1.40
N GLU A 119 16.27 -32.86 -2.21
CA GLU A 119 15.99 -31.52 -2.72
C GLU A 119 15.54 -30.59 -1.58
N ALA A 120 14.65 -31.01 -0.69
CA ALA A 120 14.18 -30.20 0.45
C ALA A 120 15.29 -29.89 1.46
N LEU A 121 16.15 -30.87 1.78
CA LEU A 121 17.23 -30.69 2.74
C LEU A 121 18.40 -29.88 2.15
N SER A 122 18.72 -30.10 0.87
CA SER A 122 19.69 -29.28 0.13
C SER A 122 19.21 -27.82 0.04
N LYS A 123 17.91 -27.64 -0.23
CA LYS A 123 17.34 -26.33 -0.49
C LYS A 123 16.98 -25.57 0.77
N TYR A 124 16.58 -26.21 1.88
CA TYR A 124 16.05 -25.53 3.07
C TYR A 124 16.76 -25.84 4.39
N GLY A 125 17.69 -26.80 4.42
CA GLY A 125 18.42 -27.16 5.65
C GLY A 125 17.64 -28.13 6.55
N SER A 126 18.27 -28.57 7.64
CA SER A 126 17.75 -29.68 8.45
C SER A 126 16.75 -29.27 9.54
N GLY A 127 16.71 -28.00 9.97
CA GLY A 127 15.79 -27.57 11.02
C GLY A 127 14.34 -27.36 10.56
N ILE A 128 14.03 -27.60 9.28
CA ILE A 128 12.64 -27.81 8.83
C ILE A 128 12.06 -29.13 9.38
N LEU A 129 12.91 -30.09 9.76
CA LEU A 129 12.49 -31.41 10.20
C LEU A 129 11.92 -31.40 11.63
N ASN A 130 11.07 -32.37 11.92
CA ASN A 130 10.72 -32.74 13.30
C ASN A 130 11.65 -33.86 13.76
N GLY A 131 12.18 -33.80 14.98
CA GLY A 131 13.33 -34.60 15.45
C GLY A 131 13.19 -36.14 15.38
N GLY A 132 11.98 -36.68 15.18
CA GLY A 132 11.73 -38.12 15.01
C GLY A 132 11.93 -38.65 13.58
N ILE A 133 11.87 -37.79 12.55
CA ILE A 133 11.92 -38.22 11.13
C ILE A 133 13.33 -38.70 10.74
N SER A 134 14.38 -38.32 11.48
CA SER A 134 15.79 -38.54 11.13
C SER A 134 16.25 -39.99 10.98
N LYS A 135 15.58 -40.99 11.59
CA LYS A 135 16.01 -42.40 11.51
C LYS A 135 15.43 -43.18 10.30
N LYS A 136 14.35 -42.70 9.68
CA LYS A 136 13.81 -43.15 8.38
C LYS A 136 13.02 -41.99 7.77
N ILE A 137 13.75 -41.06 7.17
CA ILE A 137 13.15 -39.92 6.48
C ILE A 137 12.51 -40.44 5.20
N PRO A 138 11.21 -40.17 4.95
CA PRO A 138 10.55 -40.51 3.69
C PRO A 138 11.27 -39.87 2.49
N ASP A 139 11.17 -40.50 1.32
CA ASP A 139 11.82 -40.00 0.09
C ASP A 139 11.18 -38.70 -0.42
N THR A 140 9.94 -38.42 -0.01
CA THR A 140 9.20 -37.19 -0.28
C THR A 140 8.65 -36.61 1.03
N LEU A 141 8.87 -35.32 1.27
CA LEU A 141 8.46 -34.62 2.49
C LEU A 141 7.38 -33.59 2.18
N THR A 142 6.32 -33.57 3.00
CA THR A 142 5.32 -32.50 2.97
C THR A 142 5.72 -31.40 3.95
N LEU A 143 5.87 -30.19 3.44
CA LEU A 143 6.26 -29.00 4.18
C LEU A 143 5.05 -28.07 4.31
N ALA A 144 4.96 -27.37 5.43
CA ALA A 144 4.02 -26.28 5.67
C ALA A 144 4.81 -24.98 5.85
N SER A 145 4.38 -23.94 5.14
CA SER A 145 4.97 -22.62 5.20
C SER A 145 3.92 -21.58 5.51
N ILE A 146 4.27 -20.66 6.41
CA ILE A 146 3.54 -19.43 6.67
C ILE A 146 4.52 -18.31 6.42
N ASP A 147 4.23 -17.48 5.42
CA ASP A 147 5.16 -16.48 4.91
C ASP A 147 5.60 -15.51 6.02
N GLY A 148 6.91 -15.25 6.08
CA GLY A 148 7.56 -14.44 7.10
C GLY A 148 7.46 -14.96 8.54
N ILE A 149 6.90 -16.15 8.77
CA ILE A 149 6.67 -16.72 10.10
C ILE A 149 7.37 -18.07 10.29
N VAL A 150 7.16 -19.06 9.41
CA VAL A 150 7.77 -20.38 9.55
C VAL A 150 7.81 -21.17 8.25
N LEU A 151 8.80 -22.05 8.11
CA LEU A 151 8.78 -23.17 7.17
C LEU A 151 9.19 -24.44 7.92
N CYS A 152 8.30 -25.43 7.99
CA CYS A 152 8.59 -26.68 8.67
C CYS A 152 7.75 -27.86 8.19
N VAL A 153 8.12 -29.07 8.58
CA VAL A 153 7.26 -30.25 8.38
C VAL A 153 6.16 -30.25 9.46
N PRO A 154 4.87 -30.20 9.12
CA PRO A 154 3.80 -30.28 10.10
C PRO A 154 3.53 -31.74 10.53
N PRO A 155 2.91 -31.98 11.70
CA PRO A 155 2.57 -33.32 12.18
C PRO A 155 1.40 -33.98 11.44
N SER A 156 0.49 -33.18 10.89
CA SER A 156 -0.55 -33.55 9.91
C SER A 156 -0.86 -32.34 9.04
N VAL A 157 -1.68 -32.48 8.00
CA VAL A 157 -2.00 -31.33 7.13
C VAL A 157 -2.76 -30.28 7.95
N PRO A 158 -2.22 -29.06 8.12
CA PRO A 158 -2.90 -27.98 8.82
C PRO A 158 -4.04 -27.42 7.97
N PHE A 159 -4.85 -26.55 8.56
CA PHE A 159 -5.79 -25.74 7.80
C PHE A 159 -5.08 -24.84 6.81
N ALA A 160 -5.82 -24.43 5.77
CA ALA A 160 -5.26 -23.62 4.70
C ALA A 160 -4.85 -22.21 5.16
N THR A 161 -5.31 -21.76 6.32
CA THR A 161 -5.03 -20.41 6.83
C THR A 161 -4.89 -20.39 8.36
N THR A 162 -4.18 -19.39 8.90
CA THR A 162 -3.97 -19.24 10.34
C THR A 162 -5.24 -18.78 11.07
N GLY A 163 -6.15 -18.07 10.42
CA GLY A 163 -7.41 -17.61 11.00
C GLY A 163 -8.53 -18.65 10.94
N SER A 164 -8.29 -19.82 10.34
CA SER A 164 -9.18 -20.98 10.46
C SER A 164 -9.28 -21.50 11.90
N ILE A 165 -8.27 -21.24 12.73
CA ILE A 165 -8.36 -21.43 14.17
C ILE A 165 -8.71 -20.09 14.82
N LYS A 166 -9.74 -20.07 15.68
CA LYS A 166 -10.22 -18.85 16.31
C LYS A 166 -9.24 -18.35 17.36
N LYS A 167 -8.63 -19.27 18.11
CA LYS A 167 -7.68 -18.95 19.18
C LYS A 167 -6.75 -20.12 19.48
N VAL A 168 -5.54 -19.80 19.90
CA VAL A 168 -4.58 -20.73 20.50
C VAL A 168 -4.28 -20.27 21.92
N SER A 169 -4.21 -21.20 22.88
CA SER A 169 -3.96 -20.87 24.30
C SER A 169 -2.89 -21.76 24.89
N ILE A 170 -1.87 -21.17 25.51
CA ILE A 170 -0.74 -21.88 26.12
C ILE A 170 -1.04 -22.20 27.60
N ASP A 171 -0.86 -23.46 28.00
CA ASP A 171 -0.94 -23.87 29.41
C ASP A 171 0.42 -23.66 30.08
N LEU A 172 0.57 -22.48 30.70
CA LEU A 172 1.80 -22.07 31.37
C LEU A 172 2.18 -22.96 32.56
N LYS A 173 1.24 -23.71 33.16
CA LYS A 173 1.55 -24.63 34.28
C LYS A 173 2.23 -25.92 33.80
N GLN A 174 2.05 -26.26 32.52
CA GLN A 174 2.61 -27.48 31.89
C GLN A 174 3.66 -27.16 30.82
N SER A 175 4.00 -25.88 30.67
CA SER A 175 5.02 -25.32 29.77
C SER A 175 6.20 -24.79 30.59
N GLY A 176 7.38 -24.63 29.98
CA GLY A 176 8.56 -24.17 30.72
C GLY A 176 9.80 -23.91 29.87
N ILE A 177 10.67 -23.03 30.37
CA ILE A 177 11.90 -22.56 29.71
C ILE A 177 13.13 -22.97 30.54
N THR A 178 14.07 -23.68 29.92
CA THR A 178 15.34 -24.14 30.53
C THR A 178 16.54 -23.52 29.80
N CYS A 179 17.35 -22.69 30.47
CA CYS A 179 18.56 -22.03 29.93
C CYS A 179 19.63 -21.77 31.03
N GLY A 180 20.84 -21.37 30.63
CA GLY A 180 21.90 -20.84 31.52
C GLY A 180 23.13 -21.73 31.76
N LYS A 181 24.18 -21.18 32.40
CA LYS A 181 25.56 -21.77 32.48
C LYS A 181 25.65 -23.21 33.04
N LYS A 182 24.73 -23.63 33.93
CA LYS A 182 24.66 -25.01 34.46
C LYS A 182 23.86 -25.96 33.57
N ALA A 183 22.96 -25.41 32.75
CA ALA A 183 22.14 -26.18 31.83
C ALA A 183 22.99 -26.56 30.62
N ARG A 184 23.12 -27.86 30.37
CA ARG A 184 23.93 -28.37 29.24
C ARG A 184 23.30 -28.05 27.87
N LYS A 185 22.10 -27.44 27.84
CA LYS A 185 21.26 -27.13 26.66
C LYS A 185 20.26 -26.01 26.97
N ALA A 186 19.87 -25.23 25.96
CA ALA A 186 18.73 -24.30 26.00
C ALA A 186 17.48 -24.93 25.34
N GLU A 187 16.31 -24.88 26.00
CA GLU A 187 15.07 -25.51 25.54
C GLU A 187 13.79 -24.80 26.04
N VAL A 188 12.77 -24.71 25.17
CA VAL A 188 11.41 -24.24 25.51
C VAL A 188 10.41 -25.38 25.29
N SER A 189 9.56 -25.65 26.29
CA SER A 189 8.51 -26.68 26.22
C SER A 189 7.13 -26.04 26.32
N ILE A 190 6.20 -26.43 25.44
CA ILE A 190 4.89 -25.81 25.30
C ILE A 190 3.80 -26.88 25.27
N LYS A 191 2.78 -26.70 26.11
CA LYS A 191 1.47 -27.36 26.00
C LYS A 191 0.42 -26.32 25.62
N PHE A 192 -0.41 -26.61 24.64
CA PHE A 192 -1.39 -25.67 24.10
C PHE A 192 -2.73 -26.34 23.75
N ASN A 193 -3.76 -25.51 23.67
CA ASN A 193 -5.12 -25.85 23.26
C ASN A 193 -5.52 -24.97 22.06
N VAL A 194 -6.42 -25.46 21.22
CA VAL A 194 -6.90 -24.76 20.02
C VAL A 194 -8.41 -24.69 20.02
N ASP A 195 -8.98 -23.57 19.57
CA ASP A 195 -10.42 -23.35 19.45
C ASP A 195 -10.79 -23.15 17.96
N GLU A 196 -11.82 -23.85 17.46
CA GLU A 196 -12.15 -23.96 16.02
C GLU A 196 -13.36 -23.07 15.63
N GLN A 197 -13.47 -22.62 14.37
CA GLN A 197 -14.68 -21.94 13.81
C GLN A 197 -15.84 -22.92 13.48
N GLY A 198 -17.09 -22.46 13.44
CA GLY A 198 -18.31 -23.30 13.38
C GLY A 198 -18.81 -23.77 12.01
N ASP A 199 -18.14 -23.46 10.89
CA ASP A 199 -18.50 -23.93 9.53
C ASP A 199 -17.37 -24.78 8.91
N GLU A 200 -17.64 -25.58 7.87
CA GLU A 200 -16.69 -26.53 7.25
C GLU A 200 -15.35 -25.86 6.82
N GLN A 201 -14.30 -26.06 7.62
CA GLN A 201 -12.97 -25.47 7.39
C GLN A 201 -12.14 -26.28 6.40
N MET A 202 -11.60 -25.59 5.40
CA MET A 202 -10.76 -26.19 4.38
C MET A 202 -9.34 -26.49 4.91
N VAL A 203 -8.96 -27.76 4.88
CA VAL A 203 -7.59 -28.21 5.15
C VAL A 203 -6.69 -27.83 3.97
N SER A 204 -5.44 -27.46 4.22
CA SER A 204 -4.53 -26.99 3.17
C SER A 204 -4.36 -28.06 2.07
N SER A 205 -4.63 -27.71 0.81
CA SER A 205 -4.43 -28.63 -0.31
C SER A 205 -2.94 -28.75 -0.62
N CYS A 206 -2.38 -29.95 -0.45
CA CYS A 206 -0.97 -30.21 -0.74
C CYS A 206 -0.74 -30.25 -2.24
N THR A 207 0.15 -29.38 -2.73
CA THR A 207 0.52 -29.32 -4.15
C THR A 207 1.90 -29.92 -4.41
N ASP A 208 2.15 -30.25 -5.68
CA ASP A 208 3.45 -30.80 -6.14
C ASP A 208 4.50 -29.71 -6.41
N ARG A 209 4.19 -28.42 -6.18
CA ARG A 209 5.13 -27.32 -6.42
C ARG A 209 5.34 -26.48 -5.16
N PRO A 210 6.61 -26.16 -4.82
CA PRO A 210 6.93 -25.40 -3.62
C PRO A 210 6.40 -23.96 -3.65
N VAL A 211 6.23 -23.39 -2.46
CA VAL A 211 5.99 -21.95 -2.27
C VAL A 211 7.18 -21.16 -2.81
N ASP A 212 6.94 -19.92 -3.25
CA ASP A 212 7.94 -19.00 -3.80
C ASP A 212 9.25 -18.98 -2.97
N ASP A 213 10.36 -19.34 -3.61
CA ASP A 213 11.68 -19.46 -2.98
C ASP A 213 12.15 -18.15 -2.33
N ALA A 214 11.61 -17.01 -2.79
CA ALA A 214 11.84 -15.69 -2.21
C ALA A 214 11.25 -15.54 -0.78
N ALA A 215 10.07 -16.10 -0.50
CA ALA A 215 9.44 -16.12 0.84
C ALA A 215 10.20 -17.00 1.85
N ILE A 216 10.92 -17.99 1.33
CA ILE A 216 11.72 -18.91 2.15
C ILE A 216 13.12 -18.34 2.42
N GLN A 217 13.68 -17.57 1.48
CA GLN A 217 14.93 -16.83 1.69
C GLN A 217 14.80 -15.73 2.76
N SER A 218 13.62 -15.10 2.90
CA SER A 218 13.37 -14.10 3.96
C SER A 218 13.30 -14.73 5.36
N LEU A 219 12.69 -15.92 5.50
CA LEU A 219 12.65 -16.72 6.73
C LEU A 219 14.06 -17.13 7.22
N ARG A 220 14.95 -17.47 6.28
CA ARG A 220 16.35 -17.85 6.56
C ARG A 220 17.21 -16.69 7.05
N ALA A 221 16.88 -15.46 6.66
CA ALA A 221 17.57 -14.26 7.13
C ALA A 221 17.16 -13.85 8.57
N ASN A 222 16.44 -14.72 9.30
CA ASN A 222 15.90 -14.47 10.64
C ASN A 222 14.96 -13.24 10.73
N LYS A 223 14.47 -12.73 9.60
CA LYS A 223 13.44 -11.68 9.54
C LYS A 223 12.06 -12.29 9.74
N ILE A 224 11.88 -12.99 10.85
CA ILE A 224 10.57 -13.54 11.22
C ILE A 224 9.72 -12.34 11.67
N GLY A 225 8.82 -11.92 10.80
CA GLY A 225 8.06 -10.67 10.89
C GLY A 225 6.95 -10.77 11.93
N VAL A 226 7.33 -10.97 13.19
CA VAL A 226 6.42 -11.30 14.29
C VAL A 226 6.17 -10.10 15.24
N LEU A 227 6.99 -9.03 15.24
CA LEU A 227 6.71 -7.60 15.61
C LEU A 227 8.04 -6.75 15.63
N GLU A 228 8.00 -5.44 15.33
CA GLU A 228 9.09 -4.42 15.46
C GLU A 228 8.71 -3.37 16.54
N GLY A 229 9.56 -2.75 17.38
CA GLY A 229 11.03 -2.76 17.57
C GLY A 229 11.41 -1.85 18.77
N LYS A 230 12.48 -2.05 19.54
CA LYS A 230 13.59 -3.01 19.51
C LYS A 230 13.35 -4.09 20.58
N SER A 231 12.61 -5.14 20.17
CA SER A 231 12.39 -6.48 20.76
C SER A 231 12.56 -6.62 22.29
N LEU A 232 11.55 -6.88 23.14
CA LEU A 232 10.15 -7.34 23.03
C LEU A 232 9.30 -6.69 24.17
N VAL A 233 9.49 -5.38 24.43
CA VAL A 233 9.12 -4.72 25.71
C VAL A 233 7.95 -3.73 25.61
N THR A 234 7.48 -3.37 24.42
CA THR A 234 6.34 -2.45 24.22
C THR A 234 4.96 -3.09 24.30
N ALA A 235 4.87 -4.42 24.43
CA ALA A 235 3.61 -5.18 24.42
C ALA A 235 2.96 -5.38 25.80
N ALA A 236 3.50 -4.78 26.87
CA ALA A 236 3.00 -4.96 28.24
C ALA A 236 2.07 -3.84 28.75
N GLU A 237 1.84 -2.78 27.97
CA GLU A 237 0.94 -1.66 28.32
C GLU A 237 -0.42 -1.69 27.57
N GLU A 238 -0.55 -2.55 26.57
CA GLU A 238 -1.82 -2.95 25.95
C GLU A 238 -1.99 -4.44 26.27
N GLU A 239 -2.80 -4.87 27.23
CA GLU A 239 -4.22 -5.11 27.01
C GLU A 239 -4.93 -5.40 28.34
N LYS A 240 -6.14 -4.85 28.57
CA LYS A 240 -7.35 -5.68 28.80
C LYS A 240 -8.68 -4.90 28.78
N PRO A 241 -9.80 -5.59 28.43
CA PRO A 241 -11.05 -5.02 27.91
C PRO A 241 -12.18 -4.98 28.97
N PRO A 242 -13.39 -4.46 28.67
CA PRO A 242 -14.43 -5.38 28.15
C PRO A 242 -15.43 -4.73 27.18
N VAL A 243 -15.97 -5.51 26.22
CA VAL A 243 -17.41 -5.47 25.97
C VAL A 243 -17.93 -6.89 25.73
N ASN A 244 -18.93 -7.25 26.52
CA ASN A 244 -19.83 -8.40 26.37
C ASN A 244 -20.51 -8.39 24.99
N GLU A 245 -20.60 -9.54 24.34
CA GLU A 245 -21.68 -9.77 23.38
C GLU A 245 -23.00 -10.01 24.14
N GLY A 246 -23.90 -9.05 24.02
CA GLY A 246 -25.30 -9.36 23.81
C GLY A 246 -25.65 -8.91 22.39
N THR A 247 -25.55 -9.79 21.40
CA THR A 247 -26.13 -9.52 20.09
C THR A 247 -27.65 -9.72 20.19
N ARG A 248 -28.35 -8.60 20.31
CA ARG A 248 -29.43 -8.30 19.37
C ARG A 248 -29.16 -6.91 18.79
N SER A 249 -29.24 -6.86 17.46
CA SER A 249 -29.03 -5.75 16.50
C SER A 249 -27.57 -5.33 16.21
N THR A 250 -27.15 -5.69 15.00
CA THR A 250 -25.89 -5.40 14.29
C THR A 250 -25.77 -3.96 13.80
N GLU A 251 -24.69 -3.26 14.17
CA GLU A 251 -24.14 -2.08 13.47
C GLU A 251 -22.63 -2.26 13.26
N GLN A 252 -22.14 -1.90 12.06
CA GLN A 252 -20.75 -1.99 11.58
C GLN A 252 -19.82 -1.01 12.31
N LYS A 253 -18.55 -1.38 12.57
CA LYS A 253 -17.47 -0.42 12.90
C LYS A 253 -16.45 -0.37 11.76
N ASP A 254 -16.31 0.81 11.15
CA ASP A 254 -15.35 1.14 10.10
C ASP A 254 -13.91 1.23 10.64
N GLU A 255 -12.92 0.83 9.83
CA GLU A 255 -11.50 1.16 10.05
C GLU A 255 -11.29 2.69 10.08
N GLU A 256 -10.41 3.19 10.96
CA GLU A 256 -10.14 4.63 11.09
C GLU A 256 -9.40 5.17 9.86
N MET A 257 -10.02 6.16 9.20
CA MET A 257 -9.54 6.78 7.97
C MET A 257 -8.35 7.73 8.24
N VAL A 258 -7.23 7.53 7.56
CA VAL A 258 -6.04 8.41 7.63
C VAL A 258 -5.75 8.95 6.23
N VAL A 259 -5.76 10.28 6.08
CA VAL A 259 -5.38 10.97 4.83
C VAL A 259 -4.49 12.16 5.14
N ASN A 260 -3.23 12.11 4.69
CA ASN A 260 -2.28 13.22 4.72
C ASN A 260 -1.41 13.19 3.45
N ALA A 261 -0.44 14.11 3.32
CA ALA A 261 0.42 14.23 2.13
C ALA A 261 1.24 12.95 1.82
N TRP A 262 1.47 12.10 2.83
CA TRP A 262 2.38 10.95 2.78
C TRP A 262 1.64 9.61 2.79
N GLU A 263 0.49 9.55 3.44
CA GLU A 263 -0.22 8.31 3.74
C GLU A 263 -1.72 8.44 3.54
N VAL A 264 -2.29 7.41 2.91
CA VAL A 264 -3.73 7.23 2.70
C VAL A 264 -4.08 5.80 3.10
N LYS A 265 -4.85 5.62 4.18
CA LYS A 265 -5.26 4.32 4.73
C LYS A 265 -6.74 4.30 5.12
N GLY A 266 -7.32 3.10 5.10
CA GLY A 266 -8.73 2.85 5.43
C GLY A 266 -9.71 3.13 4.28
N LYS A 267 -11.00 2.95 4.56
CA LYS A 267 -12.09 3.30 3.65
C LYS A 267 -12.31 4.81 3.66
N ILE A 268 -12.11 5.46 2.51
CA ILE A 268 -12.10 6.92 2.43
C ILE A 268 -13.54 7.45 2.34
N ASP A 269 -14.00 8.07 3.41
CA ASP A 269 -15.21 8.89 3.41
C ASP A 269 -14.85 10.31 2.94
N TYR A 270 -15.04 10.55 1.66
CA TYR A 270 -14.74 11.82 1.02
C TYR A 270 -15.56 13.00 1.58
N ASN A 271 -16.75 12.77 2.15
CA ASN A 271 -17.53 13.84 2.77
C ASN A 271 -16.91 14.24 4.11
N LYS A 272 -16.57 13.25 4.96
CA LYS A 272 -15.83 13.51 6.21
C LYS A 272 -14.49 14.19 5.94
N LEU A 273 -13.79 13.80 4.87
CA LEU A 273 -12.52 14.44 4.49
C LEU A 273 -12.69 15.91 4.12
N VAL A 274 -13.76 16.23 3.40
CA VAL A 274 -14.09 17.61 3.03
C VAL A 274 -14.35 18.45 4.27
N ASP A 275 -15.09 17.92 5.24
CA ASP A 275 -15.37 18.58 6.51
C ASP A 275 -14.10 18.75 7.35
N GLN A 276 -13.28 17.71 7.49
CA GLN A 276 -12.02 17.73 8.24
C GLN A 276 -11.03 18.75 7.67
N PHE A 277 -10.90 18.78 6.34
CA PHE A 277 -10.00 19.72 5.67
C PHE A 277 -10.64 21.11 5.58
N GLY A 278 -11.96 21.23 5.72
CA GLY A 278 -12.70 22.48 5.56
C GLY A 278 -12.72 22.97 4.11
N SER A 279 -12.79 22.05 3.15
CA SER A 279 -13.00 22.36 1.73
C SER A 279 -14.51 22.38 1.40
N THR A 280 -14.89 22.59 0.14
CA THR A 280 -16.31 22.66 -0.26
C THR A 280 -16.60 21.67 -1.36
N LEU A 281 -17.72 20.94 -1.29
CA LEU A 281 -18.16 20.04 -2.36
C LEU A 281 -18.54 20.83 -3.62
N ILE A 282 -18.25 20.26 -4.79
CA ILE A 282 -18.71 20.78 -6.07
C ILE A 282 -20.19 20.44 -6.21
N ASP A 283 -21.05 21.43 -6.06
CA ASP A 283 -22.50 21.29 -6.23
C ASP A 283 -22.94 21.51 -7.68
N LYS A 284 -24.24 21.30 -7.95
CA LYS A 284 -24.82 21.47 -9.29
C LYS A 284 -24.71 22.91 -9.80
N ASN A 285 -24.82 23.90 -8.91
CA ASN A 285 -24.76 25.31 -9.30
C ASN A 285 -23.35 25.69 -9.77
N LEU A 286 -22.32 25.27 -9.03
CA LEU A 286 -20.94 25.45 -9.41
C LEU A 286 -20.61 24.66 -10.68
N MET A 287 -21.14 23.44 -10.84
CA MET A 287 -21.00 22.68 -12.09
C MET A 287 -21.52 23.46 -13.30
N THR A 288 -22.71 24.06 -13.19
CA THR A 288 -23.27 24.91 -14.26
C THR A 288 -22.41 26.15 -14.51
N ARG A 289 -21.85 26.78 -13.47
CA ARG A 289 -20.92 27.92 -13.66
C ARG A 289 -19.63 27.49 -14.35
N ILE A 290 -19.05 26.34 -13.97
CA ILE A 290 -17.87 25.78 -14.64
C ILE A 290 -18.20 25.51 -16.11
N GLU A 291 -19.37 24.94 -16.41
CA GLU A 291 -19.81 24.69 -17.78
C GLU A 291 -19.87 25.99 -18.60
N ALA A 292 -20.52 27.02 -18.06
CA ALA A 292 -20.65 28.32 -18.71
C ALA A 292 -19.28 29.00 -18.94
N ALA A 293 -18.36 28.87 -17.98
CA ALA A 293 -17.02 29.45 -18.06
C ALA A 293 -16.05 28.65 -18.95
N THR A 294 -16.38 27.41 -19.31
CA THR A 294 -15.52 26.52 -20.10
C THR A 294 -16.17 26.18 -21.44
N VAL A 295 -17.09 25.22 -21.47
CA VAL A 295 -17.84 24.79 -22.67
C VAL A 295 -18.62 25.97 -23.27
N GLY A 296 -19.25 26.80 -22.44
CA GLY A 296 -19.98 27.99 -22.87
C GLY A 296 -19.11 29.05 -23.56
N LYS A 297 -17.78 28.97 -23.44
CA LYS A 297 -16.83 29.83 -24.17
C LYS A 297 -16.41 29.26 -25.53
N GLY A 298 -16.76 28.01 -25.84
CA GLY A 298 -16.52 27.39 -27.14
C GLY A 298 -15.09 26.87 -27.37
N ASN A 299 -14.24 26.83 -26.34
CA ASN A 299 -12.87 26.31 -26.44
C ASN A 299 -12.79 24.77 -26.36
N ILE A 300 -13.84 24.15 -25.83
CA ILE A 300 -13.98 22.72 -25.59
C ILE A 300 -15.45 22.31 -25.79
N ASP A 301 -15.69 21.07 -26.21
CA ASP A 301 -17.04 20.63 -26.58
C ASP A 301 -17.86 20.11 -25.41
N LYS A 302 -17.20 19.61 -24.36
CA LYS A 302 -17.85 18.94 -23.22
C LYS A 302 -17.11 19.17 -21.92
N ILE A 303 -17.85 19.21 -20.81
CA ILE A 303 -17.26 19.17 -19.46
C ILE A 303 -16.33 17.96 -19.33
N HIS A 304 -15.28 18.05 -18.52
CA HIS A 304 -14.44 16.88 -18.30
C HIS A 304 -15.22 15.75 -17.60
N ARG A 305 -15.05 14.51 -18.05
CA ARG A 305 -15.72 13.33 -17.44
C ARG A 305 -15.45 13.22 -15.93
N PHE A 306 -14.29 13.67 -15.46
CA PHE A 306 -13.98 13.66 -14.04
C PHE A 306 -14.85 14.60 -13.20
N LEU A 307 -15.37 15.68 -13.77
CA LEU A 307 -16.35 16.53 -13.09
C LEU A 307 -17.74 15.88 -13.15
N ARG A 308 -18.18 15.44 -14.35
CA ARG A 308 -19.49 14.78 -14.53
C ARG A 308 -19.67 13.55 -13.63
N ARG A 309 -18.58 12.81 -13.40
CA ARG A 309 -18.57 11.56 -12.62
C ARG A 309 -18.17 11.76 -11.15
N GLY A 310 -18.00 13.00 -10.69
CA GLY A 310 -17.63 13.30 -9.30
C GLY A 310 -16.30 12.69 -8.85
N ILE A 311 -15.33 12.65 -9.78
CA ILE A 311 -13.93 12.28 -9.51
C ILE A 311 -13.19 13.51 -8.98
N PHE A 312 -13.30 14.65 -9.67
CA PHE A 312 -13.03 15.94 -9.05
C PHE A 312 -14.33 16.37 -8.35
N PHE A 313 -14.26 16.52 -7.02
CA PHE A 313 -15.47 16.49 -6.19
C PHE A 313 -15.50 17.60 -5.13
N SER A 314 -14.36 18.16 -4.75
CA SER A 314 -14.28 19.28 -3.81
C SER A 314 -13.36 20.37 -4.32
N HIS A 315 -13.43 21.54 -3.70
CA HIS A 315 -12.73 22.73 -4.15
C HIS A 315 -12.49 23.74 -3.01
N ARG A 316 -11.68 24.77 -3.31
CA ARG A 316 -11.58 26.01 -2.52
C ARG A 316 -11.61 27.22 -3.44
N ASP A 317 -12.47 28.18 -3.12
CA ASP A 317 -12.62 29.46 -3.84
C ASP A 317 -12.84 29.35 -5.37
N MET A 318 -13.39 28.23 -5.87
CA MET A 318 -13.72 28.10 -7.30
C MET A 318 -14.73 29.16 -7.77
N ASN A 319 -15.73 29.51 -6.95
CA ASN A 319 -16.59 30.66 -7.27
C ASN A 319 -15.79 31.96 -7.37
N GLY A 320 -14.85 32.18 -6.46
CA GLY A 320 -14.02 33.38 -6.44
C GLY A 320 -13.13 33.49 -7.68
N ILE A 321 -12.50 32.40 -8.13
CA ILE A 321 -11.71 32.45 -9.36
C ILE A 321 -12.58 32.62 -10.60
N LEU A 322 -13.75 31.98 -10.66
CA LEU A 322 -14.71 32.18 -11.75
C LEU A 322 -15.18 33.64 -11.83
N ASP A 323 -15.48 34.28 -10.69
CA ASP A 323 -15.82 35.70 -10.64
C ASP A 323 -14.67 36.59 -11.16
N ASN A 324 -13.42 36.21 -10.91
CA ASN A 324 -12.24 36.94 -11.39
C ASN A 324 -12.02 36.73 -12.89
N ILE A 325 -12.23 35.51 -13.39
CA ILE A 325 -12.19 35.18 -14.82
C ILE A 325 -13.27 35.97 -15.58
N GLU A 326 -14.50 36.02 -15.04
CA GLU A 326 -15.61 36.80 -15.61
C GLU A 326 -15.28 38.31 -15.69
N LYS A 327 -14.45 38.82 -14.77
CA LYS A 327 -13.94 40.21 -14.74
C LYS A 327 -12.68 40.42 -15.60
N GLY A 328 -12.23 39.40 -16.35
CA GLY A 328 -11.03 39.47 -17.17
C GLY A 328 -9.73 39.56 -16.39
N GLN A 329 -9.70 39.15 -15.12
CA GLN A 329 -8.43 39.04 -14.39
C GLN A 329 -7.62 37.87 -14.96
N PRO A 330 -6.29 38.04 -15.13
CA PRO A 330 -5.45 36.96 -15.60
C PRO A 330 -5.43 35.82 -14.58
N MET A 331 -5.21 34.60 -15.07
CA MET A 331 -5.04 33.42 -14.23
C MET A 331 -4.00 32.49 -14.83
N TYR A 332 -3.47 31.60 -14.01
CA TYR A 332 -2.63 30.51 -14.45
C TYR A 332 -2.93 29.25 -13.63
N LEU A 333 -2.56 28.10 -14.20
CA LEU A 333 -2.65 26.81 -13.55
C LEU A 333 -1.32 26.45 -12.91
N TYR A 334 -1.39 25.78 -11.76
CA TYR A 334 -0.23 25.19 -11.12
C TYR A 334 -0.56 23.77 -10.66
N THR A 335 0.27 22.80 -11.06
CA THR A 335 0.25 21.44 -10.49
C THR A 335 1.68 20.94 -10.34
N GLY A 336 1.89 19.74 -9.82
CA GLY A 336 3.24 19.23 -9.59
C GLY A 336 3.34 17.72 -9.55
N ARG A 337 4.59 17.25 -9.61
CA ARG A 337 4.95 15.84 -9.54
C ARG A 337 6.26 15.69 -8.78
N GLY A 338 6.22 14.85 -7.75
CA GLY A 338 7.44 14.39 -7.10
C GLY A 338 8.02 13.14 -7.76
N PRO A 339 9.17 13.21 -8.45
CA PRO A 339 9.71 12.13 -9.28
C PRO A 339 10.31 11.01 -8.41
N SER A 340 9.53 9.95 -8.17
CA SER A 340 9.90 8.83 -7.28
C SER A 340 10.29 7.54 -8.00
N SER A 341 10.08 7.47 -9.30
CA SER A 341 10.33 6.31 -10.17
C SER A 341 10.56 6.79 -11.60
N SER A 342 11.25 5.98 -12.42
CA SER A 342 11.50 6.32 -13.83
C SER A 342 10.24 6.38 -14.67
N ALA A 343 9.21 5.62 -14.31
CA ALA A 343 7.92 5.62 -14.99
C ALA A 343 6.79 6.13 -14.07
N MET A 344 5.88 6.91 -14.64
CA MET A 344 4.59 7.21 -14.02
C MET A 344 3.62 6.00 -14.15
N HIS A 345 2.57 5.99 -13.32
CA HIS A 345 1.46 5.04 -13.40
C HIS A 345 0.15 5.76 -13.71
N LEU A 346 -0.89 5.01 -14.07
CA LEU A 346 -2.21 5.57 -14.45
C LEU A 346 -2.79 6.54 -13.42
N GLY A 347 -2.60 6.29 -12.11
CA GLY A 347 -3.02 7.22 -11.07
C GLY A 347 -2.40 8.61 -11.18
N HIS A 348 -1.16 8.74 -11.68
CA HIS A 348 -0.53 10.03 -11.89
C HIS A 348 -1.12 10.78 -13.10
N LEU A 349 -1.71 10.09 -14.07
CA LEU A 349 -2.35 10.76 -15.20
C LEU A 349 -3.61 11.53 -14.80
N VAL A 350 -4.29 11.17 -13.70
CA VAL A 350 -5.58 11.77 -13.33
C VAL A 350 -5.49 13.30 -13.15
N PRO A 351 -4.56 13.86 -12.35
CA PRO A 351 -4.39 15.31 -12.27
C PRO A 351 -3.94 15.93 -13.60
N PHE A 352 -3.04 15.30 -14.35
CA PHE A 352 -2.50 15.87 -15.59
C PHE A 352 -3.54 15.93 -16.72
N LEU A 353 -4.33 14.87 -16.92
CA LEU A 353 -5.41 14.86 -17.91
C LEU A 353 -6.44 15.95 -17.62
N PHE A 354 -6.78 16.16 -16.34
CA PHE A 354 -7.69 17.23 -15.96
C PHE A 354 -7.07 18.63 -16.13
N THR A 355 -5.79 18.77 -15.77
CA THR A 355 -5.06 20.04 -15.94
C THR A 355 -4.94 20.41 -17.40
N LYS A 356 -4.72 19.43 -18.30
CA LYS A 356 -4.70 19.65 -19.75
C LYS A 356 -6.06 20.14 -20.24
N TRP A 357 -7.15 19.51 -19.80
CA TRP A 357 -8.50 19.98 -20.11
C TRP A 357 -8.77 21.40 -19.58
N LEU A 358 -8.32 21.74 -18.36
CA LEU A 358 -8.43 23.10 -17.82
C LEU A 358 -7.64 24.10 -18.66
N GLN A 359 -6.42 23.74 -19.06
CA GLN A 359 -5.57 24.58 -19.93
C GLN A 359 -6.26 24.83 -21.27
N ASP A 360 -6.84 23.81 -21.88
CA ASP A 360 -7.58 23.94 -23.14
C ASP A 360 -8.84 24.79 -22.99
N ALA A 361 -9.59 24.58 -21.90
CA ALA A 361 -10.84 25.26 -21.64
C ALA A 361 -10.65 26.77 -21.40
N PHE A 362 -9.68 27.12 -20.56
CA PHE A 362 -9.43 28.51 -20.17
C PHE A 362 -8.38 29.21 -21.04
N LYS A 363 -7.59 28.46 -21.82
CA LYS A 363 -6.46 28.96 -22.64
C LYS A 363 -5.42 29.74 -21.83
N VAL A 364 -5.08 29.22 -20.66
CA VAL A 364 -4.24 29.89 -19.64
C VAL A 364 -2.83 29.30 -19.55
N PRO A 365 -1.84 30.06 -19.06
CA PRO A 365 -0.52 29.52 -18.73
C PRO A 365 -0.61 28.44 -17.65
N LEU A 366 0.34 27.50 -17.69
CA LEU A 366 0.49 26.41 -16.75
C LEU A 366 1.95 26.32 -16.31
N VAL A 367 2.16 26.19 -15.01
CA VAL A 367 3.45 25.85 -14.43
C VAL A 367 3.38 24.48 -13.75
N ILE A 368 4.37 23.62 -13.97
CA ILE A 368 4.44 22.27 -13.41
C ILE A 368 5.73 22.12 -12.61
N GLN A 369 5.59 21.96 -11.31
CA GLN A 369 6.73 21.77 -10.40
C GLN A 369 7.16 20.30 -10.35
N MET A 370 8.46 20.06 -10.50
CA MET A 370 9.09 18.76 -10.32
C MET A 370 9.90 18.80 -9.02
N THR A 371 9.37 18.16 -7.97
CA THR A 371 9.91 18.24 -6.60
C THR A 371 11.01 17.19 -6.38
N ASP A 372 12.09 17.26 -7.17
CA ASP A 372 13.26 16.38 -7.03
C ASP A 372 14.01 16.59 -5.71
N ASP A 373 14.07 17.83 -5.23
CA ASP A 373 14.57 18.18 -3.91
C ASP A 373 13.77 17.51 -2.78
N GLU A 374 12.43 17.50 -2.84
CA GLU A 374 11.55 16.78 -1.90
C GLU A 374 11.91 15.30 -1.88
N LYS A 375 12.02 14.67 -3.04
CA LYS A 375 12.26 13.22 -3.11
C LYS A 375 13.62 12.86 -2.57
N PHE A 376 14.64 13.67 -2.81
CA PHE A 376 15.92 13.53 -2.14
C PHE A 376 15.82 13.74 -0.62
N LEU A 377 15.14 14.80 -0.16
CA LEU A 377 15.00 15.09 1.27
C LEU A 377 14.24 14.00 2.04
N PHE A 378 13.31 13.29 1.39
CA PHE A 378 12.47 12.26 2.00
C PHE A 378 12.97 10.83 1.83
N LYS A 379 13.61 10.53 0.69
CA LYS A 379 14.00 9.16 0.31
C LYS A 379 15.46 9.04 -0.13
N GLY A 380 16.18 10.16 -0.22
CA GLY A 380 17.58 10.18 -0.62
C GLY A 380 18.50 9.51 0.40
N GLU A 381 19.61 9.01 -0.12
CA GLU A 381 20.70 8.47 0.68
C GLU A 381 21.78 9.53 0.79
N PHE A 382 22.33 9.70 2.00
CA PHE A 382 23.49 10.54 2.22
C PHE A 382 24.37 9.94 3.32
N THR A 383 25.48 9.31 2.93
CA THR A 383 26.38 8.62 3.87
C THR A 383 27.83 9.04 3.63
N ALA A 384 28.68 8.85 4.66
CA ALA A 384 30.09 9.18 4.57
C ALA A 384 30.84 8.28 3.57
N GLU A 385 30.37 7.05 3.38
CA GLU A 385 31.01 6.03 2.54
C GLU A 385 30.66 6.17 1.06
N ASN A 386 29.39 6.48 0.75
CA ASN A 386 28.86 6.43 -0.62
C ASN A 386 28.48 7.81 -1.19
N GLY A 387 28.59 8.88 -0.40
CA GLY A 387 28.15 10.22 -0.80
C GLY A 387 26.62 10.34 -0.80
N ASP A 388 26.08 11.08 -1.76
CA ASP A 388 24.63 11.24 -1.96
C ASP A 388 24.16 10.71 -3.33
N ASN A 389 22.84 10.58 -3.47
CA ASN A 389 22.18 10.23 -4.72
C ASN A 389 21.26 11.34 -5.25
N LEU A 390 21.60 12.61 -5.04
CA LEU A 390 20.78 13.74 -5.50
C LEU A 390 20.56 13.72 -7.02
N ASP A 391 21.63 13.46 -7.78
CA ASP A 391 21.61 13.40 -9.25
C ASP A 391 20.68 12.29 -9.77
N HIS A 392 20.44 11.25 -8.98
CA HIS A 392 19.44 10.23 -9.32
C HIS A 392 18.04 10.86 -9.44
N TYR A 393 17.62 11.66 -8.46
CA TYR A 393 16.32 12.33 -8.49
C TYR A 393 16.22 13.36 -9.62
N ALA A 394 17.30 14.08 -9.92
CA ALA A 394 17.37 14.96 -11.09
C ALA A 394 17.17 14.18 -12.41
N SER A 395 17.74 12.97 -12.52
CA SER A 395 17.50 12.12 -13.70
C SER A 395 16.05 11.64 -13.80
N LEU A 396 15.41 11.33 -12.65
CA LEU A 396 13.99 10.95 -12.62
C LEU A 396 13.07 12.10 -13.04
N THR A 397 13.45 13.36 -12.73
CA THR A 397 12.76 14.55 -13.23
C THR A 397 12.66 14.54 -14.75
N LEU A 398 13.76 14.25 -15.45
CA LEU A 398 13.78 14.21 -16.92
C LEU A 398 12.85 13.11 -17.46
N GLU A 399 12.87 11.91 -16.88
CA GLU A 399 11.98 10.83 -17.29
C GLU A 399 10.49 11.15 -17.06
N ASN A 400 10.16 11.74 -15.91
CA ASN A 400 8.78 12.11 -15.57
C ASN A 400 8.33 13.32 -16.41
N ALA A 401 9.23 14.24 -16.76
CA ALA A 401 8.93 15.34 -17.67
C ALA A 401 8.53 14.81 -19.06
N ARG A 402 9.18 13.75 -19.58
CA ARG A 402 8.74 13.10 -20.84
C ARG A 402 7.32 12.56 -20.75
N ASP A 403 6.97 11.91 -19.64
CA ASP A 403 5.59 11.44 -19.41
C ASP A 403 4.59 12.60 -19.36
N ILE A 404 4.93 13.71 -18.69
CA ILE A 404 4.07 14.89 -18.60
C ILE A 404 3.88 15.55 -19.96
N ILE A 405 4.94 15.72 -20.75
CA ILE A 405 4.88 16.28 -22.11
C ILE A 405 4.01 15.38 -23.02
N ALA A 406 4.10 14.06 -22.87
CA ALA A 406 3.26 13.10 -23.59
C ALA A 406 1.75 13.18 -23.23
N CYS A 407 1.36 14.00 -22.24
CA CYS A 407 -0.04 14.33 -21.96
C CYS A 407 -0.62 15.43 -22.88
N GLU A 408 0.17 15.95 -23.84
CA GLU A 408 -0.27 16.89 -24.87
C GLU A 408 -0.68 18.27 -24.32
N PHE A 409 0.05 18.77 -23.35
CA PHE A 409 -0.04 20.18 -22.96
C PHE A 409 0.35 21.11 -24.12
N ASP A 410 -0.09 22.36 -24.08
CA ASP A 410 0.34 23.38 -25.04
C ASP A 410 1.73 23.87 -24.67
N TYR A 411 2.72 23.59 -25.52
CA TYR A 411 4.10 24.04 -25.31
C TYR A 411 4.19 25.57 -25.14
N GLU A 412 3.44 26.36 -25.89
CA GLU A 412 3.51 27.82 -25.81
C GLU A 412 2.92 28.38 -24.49
N LYS A 413 2.22 27.54 -23.72
CA LYS A 413 1.56 27.91 -22.47
C LYS A 413 2.01 27.09 -21.27
N THR A 414 3.06 26.27 -21.37
CA THR A 414 3.44 25.33 -20.30
C THR A 414 4.91 25.41 -19.94
N PHE A 415 5.20 25.67 -18.67
CA PHE A 415 6.55 25.66 -18.14
C PHE A 415 6.69 24.55 -17.09
N ILE A 416 7.59 23.60 -17.35
CA ILE A 416 7.93 22.52 -16.41
C ILE A 416 9.24 22.91 -15.74
N PHE A 417 9.41 22.74 -14.44
CA PHE A 417 10.67 23.09 -13.79
C PHE A 417 11.06 22.11 -12.70
N SER A 418 12.36 21.84 -12.61
CA SER A 418 13.00 21.16 -11.48
C SER A 418 13.15 22.16 -10.34
N ASP A 419 12.86 21.74 -9.11
CA ASP A 419 13.12 22.57 -7.95
C ASP A 419 14.63 22.78 -7.76
N LEU A 420 15.45 21.76 -7.98
CA LEU A 420 16.92 21.87 -7.92
C LEU A 420 17.49 22.93 -8.88
N ASP A 421 16.84 23.16 -10.02
CA ASP A 421 17.27 24.17 -11.02
C ASP A 421 16.61 25.55 -10.80
N TYR A 422 15.30 25.58 -10.53
CA TYR A 422 14.52 26.82 -10.60
C TYR A 422 14.28 27.50 -9.24
N VAL A 423 14.51 26.83 -8.11
CA VAL A 423 14.29 27.40 -6.76
C VAL A 423 15.04 28.72 -6.56
N GLY A 424 16.20 28.91 -7.18
CA GLY A 424 16.93 30.18 -7.15
C GLY A 424 16.10 31.39 -7.61
N ARG A 425 15.18 31.20 -8.57
CA ARG A 425 14.24 32.24 -9.02
C ARG A 425 13.12 32.48 -8.00
N MET A 426 12.61 31.42 -7.39
CA MET A 426 11.49 31.48 -6.44
C MET A 426 11.91 31.82 -5.00
N TYR A 427 13.20 31.79 -4.72
CA TYR A 427 13.79 31.95 -3.39
C TYR A 427 13.26 33.16 -2.60
N PRO A 428 13.05 34.36 -3.19
CA PRO A 428 12.47 35.48 -2.46
C PRO A 428 11.08 35.20 -1.88
N ASN A 429 10.24 34.41 -2.56
CA ASN A 429 8.94 34.01 -2.04
C ASN A 429 9.05 32.90 -1.00
N ILE A 430 9.95 31.93 -1.21
CA ILE A 430 10.24 30.88 -0.25
C ILE A 430 10.66 31.49 1.10
N VAL A 431 11.59 32.45 1.10
CA VAL A 431 12.04 33.15 2.33
C VAL A 431 10.90 33.88 3.03
N ARG A 432 10.01 34.54 2.29
CA ARG A 432 8.84 35.22 2.87
C ARG A 432 7.87 34.24 3.51
N ILE A 433 7.67 33.07 2.90
CA ILE A 433 6.81 32.01 3.43
C ILE A 433 7.45 31.40 4.70
N TRP A 434 8.75 31.07 4.68
CA TRP A 434 9.47 30.64 5.89
C TRP A 434 9.41 31.66 7.03
N LYS A 435 9.40 32.97 6.71
CA LYS A 435 9.23 34.01 7.73
C LYS A 435 7.80 34.05 8.30
N ALA A 436 6.80 33.66 7.51
CA ALA A 436 5.40 33.75 7.87
C ALA A 436 4.83 32.47 8.53
N VAL A 437 5.47 31.32 8.33
CA VAL A 437 5.03 30.02 8.85
C VAL A 437 5.96 29.55 9.97
N THR A 438 5.40 29.19 11.13
CA THR A 438 6.20 28.70 12.26
C THR A 438 6.42 27.19 12.18
N THR A 439 7.50 26.68 12.79
CA THR A 439 7.74 25.24 12.90
C THR A 439 6.58 24.51 13.59
N ASN A 440 5.94 25.10 14.61
CA ASN A 440 4.76 24.51 15.24
C ASN A 440 3.60 24.34 14.26
N THR A 441 3.40 25.31 13.36
CA THR A 441 2.39 25.23 12.29
C THR A 441 2.71 24.07 11.35
N VAL A 442 3.96 23.96 10.89
CA VAL A 442 4.40 22.88 10.00
C VAL A 442 4.25 21.51 10.69
N ASN A 443 4.70 21.38 11.94
CA ASN A 443 4.59 20.13 12.70
C ASN A 443 3.14 19.72 12.91
N GLY A 444 2.25 20.65 13.22
CA GLY A 444 0.82 20.37 13.39
C GLY A 444 0.11 19.96 12.10
N ILE A 445 0.56 20.44 10.94
CA ILE A 445 -0.02 20.11 9.63
C ILE A 445 0.54 18.79 9.08
N PHE A 446 1.86 18.57 9.19
CA PHE A 446 2.57 17.49 8.51
C PHE A 446 3.08 16.37 9.44
N GLY A 447 2.88 16.50 10.77
CA GLY A 447 3.20 15.45 11.74
C GLY A 447 4.69 15.28 12.06
N PHE A 448 5.51 16.31 11.91
CA PHE A 448 6.93 16.22 12.27
C PHE A 448 7.13 16.26 13.79
N ASP A 449 7.95 15.35 14.31
CA ASP A 449 8.20 15.11 15.74
C ASP A 449 9.56 15.65 16.23
N GLY A 450 10.30 16.34 15.37
CA GLY A 450 11.64 16.85 15.66
C GLY A 450 12.79 15.91 15.29
N SER A 451 12.52 14.68 14.84
CA SER A 451 13.54 13.77 14.30
C SER A 451 13.85 13.98 12.81
N SER A 452 12.97 14.70 12.11
CA SER A 452 13.11 14.99 10.68
C SER A 452 14.25 15.97 10.37
N ASN A 453 14.92 15.78 9.23
CA ASN A 453 15.94 16.74 8.78
C ASN A 453 15.32 18.12 8.50
N ILE A 454 16.13 19.18 8.62
CA ILE A 454 15.67 20.57 8.48
C ILE A 454 15.07 20.86 7.09
N GLY A 455 15.51 20.14 6.06
CA GLY A 455 14.99 20.28 4.71
C GLY A 455 13.53 19.84 4.60
N LYS A 456 13.15 18.71 5.23
CA LYS A 456 11.73 18.26 5.29
C LYS A 456 10.81 19.30 5.93
N ILE A 457 11.27 19.94 7.00
CA ILE A 457 10.52 20.97 7.72
C ILE A 457 10.40 22.25 6.87
N ALA A 458 11.44 22.57 6.09
CA ALA A 458 11.48 23.76 5.25
C ALA A 458 10.74 23.58 3.91
N PHE A 459 10.66 22.36 3.39
CA PHE A 459 10.11 22.04 2.06
C PHE A 459 8.69 22.60 1.78
N PRO A 460 7.73 22.66 2.72
CA PRO A 460 6.39 23.18 2.42
C PRO A 460 6.37 24.59 1.82
N ALA A 461 7.36 25.44 2.11
CA ALA A 461 7.47 26.75 1.48
C ALA A 461 7.85 26.69 -0.01
N ILE A 462 8.62 25.66 -0.42
CA ILE A 462 9.02 25.41 -1.80
C ILE A 462 7.79 25.01 -2.62
N GLN A 463 6.94 24.13 -2.10
CA GLN A 463 5.67 23.76 -2.75
C GLN A 463 4.62 24.90 -2.71
N ALA A 464 4.68 25.80 -1.72
CA ALA A 464 3.79 26.94 -1.64
C ALA A 464 4.16 28.07 -2.65
N ALA A 465 5.45 28.27 -2.91
CA ALA A 465 5.93 29.42 -3.70
C ALA A 465 5.37 29.50 -5.13
N PRO A 466 5.17 28.41 -5.89
CA PRO A 466 4.57 28.46 -7.23
C PRO A 466 3.12 28.96 -7.25
N SER A 467 2.44 29.03 -6.10
CA SER A 467 1.09 29.59 -5.99
C SER A 467 1.03 31.11 -6.18
N PHE A 468 2.19 31.78 -6.30
CA PHE A 468 2.29 33.23 -6.50
C PHE A 468 3.01 33.53 -7.81
N ALA A 469 2.37 34.28 -8.70
CA ALA A 469 2.93 34.64 -10.01
C ALA A 469 4.31 35.33 -9.91
N SER A 470 4.58 36.06 -8.82
CA SER A 470 5.89 36.67 -8.54
C SER A 470 7.06 35.68 -8.42
N SER A 471 6.80 34.38 -8.32
CA SER A 471 7.82 33.31 -8.44
C SER A 471 8.27 33.08 -9.90
N PHE A 472 7.57 33.67 -10.86
CA PHE A 472 7.71 33.47 -12.29
C PHE A 472 7.87 34.81 -13.05
N PRO A 473 8.92 35.59 -12.77
CA PRO A 473 9.09 36.93 -13.34
C PRO A 473 9.29 36.92 -14.86
N VAL A 474 9.98 35.92 -15.41
CA VAL A 474 10.13 35.77 -16.87
C VAL A 474 8.96 34.98 -17.46
N VAL A 475 8.57 33.89 -16.80
CA VAL A 475 7.59 32.93 -17.31
C VAL A 475 6.19 33.52 -17.41
N LEU A 476 5.74 34.23 -16.37
CA LEU A 476 4.42 34.86 -16.30
C LEU A 476 4.48 36.39 -16.35
N GLY A 477 5.67 36.99 -16.44
CA GLY A 477 5.81 38.44 -16.23
C GLY A 477 5.47 38.87 -14.79
N GLY A 478 5.53 37.93 -13.85
CA GLY A 478 4.97 38.10 -12.52
C GLY A 478 5.80 38.98 -11.60
N THR A 479 5.13 39.94 -10.97
CA THR A 479 5.62 40.76 -9.85
C THR A 479 4.72 40.60 -8.62
N ARG A 480 5.07 41.23 -7.49
CA ARG A 480 4.21 41.23 -6.28
C ARG A 480 2.86 41.93 -6.49
N ASP A 481 2.78 42.82 -7.47
CA ASP A 481 1.57 43.57 -7.82
C ASP A 481 0.76 42.87 -8.92
N SER A 482 1.18 41.66 -9.33
CA SER A 482 0.41 40.83 -10.26
C SER A 482 -0.94 40.50 -9.68
N ARG A 483 -1.96 40.48 -10.55
CA ARG A 483 -3.34 40.10 -10.20
C ARG A 483 -3.70 38.69 -10.67
N ASP A 484 -2.71 37.98 -11.20
CA ASP A 484 -2.81 36.62 -11.72
C ASP A 484 -3.29 35.66 -10.63
N CYS A 485 -4.50 35.15 -10.81
CA CYS A 485 -5.10 34.18 -9.91
C CYS A 485 -4.56 32.77 -10.21
N CYS A 486 -4.15 32.03 -9.18
CA CYS A 486 -3.66 30.66 -9.31
C CYS A 486 -4.80 29.66 -9.08
N LEU A 487 -4.96 28.68 -9.99
CA LEU A 487 -5.81 27.49 -9.78
C LEU A 487 -4.95 26.22 -9.73
N ILE A 488 -5.14 25.43 -8.68
CA ILE A 488 -4.38 24.21 -8.40
C ILE A 488 -5.28 22.97 -8.51
N PRO A 489 -5.22 22.23 -9.63
CA PRO A 489 -5.76 20.88 -9.72
C PRO A 489 -4.81 19.87 -9.06
N CYS A 490 -5.27 19.18 -8.02
CA CYS A 490 -4.51 18.16 -7.32
C CYS A 490 -5.42 17.07 -6.73
N ALA A 491 -4.83 15.97 -6.27
CA ALA A 491 -5.55 15.06 -5.37
C ALA A 491 -5.67 15.71 -3.97
N ILE A 492 -6.68 15.28 -3.21
CA ILE A 492 -7.01 15.92 -1.92
C ILE A 492 -5.91 15.79 -0.84
N ASP A 493 -5.00 14.82 -0.95
CA ASP A 493 -3.84 14.67 -0.05
C ASP A 493 -2.87 15.86 -0.09
N GLN A 494 -2.91 16.67 -1.15
CA GLN A 494 -2.05 17.86 -1.29
C GLN A 494 -2.66 19.12 -0.66
N ASP A 495 -3.94 19.09 -0.26
CA ASP A 495 -4.62 20.23 0.38
C ASP A 495 -3.88 20.80 1.61
N PRO A 496 -3.23 20.01 2.48
CA PRO A 496 -2.48 20.53 3.63
C PRO A 496 -1.43 21.60 3.26
N TYR A 497 -0.71 21.42 2.14
CA TYR A 497 0.24 22.42 1.63
C TYR A 497 -0.44 23.73 1.31
N PHE A 498 -1.54 23.66 0.58
CA PHE A 498 -2.20 24.85 0.05
C PHE A 498 -3.12 25.50 1.06
N ARG A 499 -3.59 24.78 2.07
CA ARG A 499 -4.21 25.35 3.27
C ARG A 499 -3.21 26.26 3.98
N MET A 500 -1.98 25.78 4.22
CA MET A 500 -0.89 26.61 4.77
C MET A 500 -0.59 27.80 3.85
N THR A 501 -0.50 27.60 2.53
CA THR A 501 -0.26 28.67 1.56
C THR A 501 -1.32 29.77 1.63
N ARG A 502 -2.59 29.38 1.72
CA ARG A 502 -3.74 30.31 1.78
C ARG A 502 -3.74 31.15 3.05
N ASP A 503 -3.25 30.62 4.17
CA ASP A 503 -3.17 31.35 5.44
C ASP A 503 -2.15 32.50 5.38
N VAL A 504 -1.07 32.33 4.60
CA VAL A 504 0.00 33.35 4.45
C VAL A 504 -0.11 34.20 3.18
N ALA A 505 -0.99 33.82 2.25
CA ALA A 505 -1.10 34.41 0.91
C ALA A 505 -1.26 35.94 0.89
N HIS A 506 -2.03 36.51 1.82
CA HIS A 506 -2.25 37.96 1.91
C HIS A 506 -0.97 38.77 2.17
N LYS A 507 0.12 38.13 2.63
CA LYS A 507 1.44 38.76 2.82
C LYS A 507 2.30 38.71 1.55
N MET A 508 1.89 37.91 0.56
CA MET A 508 2.68 37.58 -0.62
C MET A 508 2.37 38.48 -1.82
N VAL A 509 1.17 39.06 -1.84
CA VAL A 509 0.66 39.90 -2.95
C VAL A 509 0.27 41.30 -2.46
N SER A 510 -0.08 42.18 -3.39
CA SER A 510 -0.69 43.49 -3.11
C SER A 510 -2.11 43.36 -2.54
N GLY A 511 -2.55 44.36 -1.77
CA GLY A 511 -3.85 44.34 -1.08
C GLY A 511 -5.07 44.40 -1.99
N ASP A 512 -4.90 44.76 -3.27
CA ASP A 512 -5.94 44.83 -4.30
C ASP A 512 -6.07 43.55 -5.15
N HIS A 513 -5.32 42.49 -4.82
CA HIS A 513 -5.42 41.20 -5.50
C HIS A 513 -6.82 40.59 -5.31
N GLY A 514 -7.47 40.15 -6.40
CA GLY A 514 -8.88 39.72 -6.42
C GLY A 514 -9.26 38.56 -5.49
N LEU A 515 -8.29 37.74 -5.10
CA LEU A 515 -8.41 36.67 -4.09
C LEU A 515 -7.53 36.86 -2.84
N GLY A 516 -6.94 38.04 -2.62
CA GLY A 516 -5.97 38.26 -1.54
C GLY A 516 -4.77 37.31 -1.61
N GLY A 517 -4.38 36.91 -2.82
CA GLY A 517 -3.30 35.97 -3.13
C GLY A 517 -3.63 34.50 -2.88
N LYS A 518 -4.82 34.18 -2.36
CA LYS A 518 -5.17 32.79 -2.03
C LYS A 518 -5.29 31.97 -3.31
N PRO A 519 -4.51 30.88 -3.49
CA PRO A 519 -4.74 29.98 -4.60
C PRO A 519 -6.12 29.31 -4.46
N SER A 520 -6.81 29.17 -5.58
CA SER A 520 -8.00 28.33 -5.68
C SER A 520 -7.59 26.89 -5.91
N LEU A 521 -8.40 25.95 -5.43
CA LEU A 521 -8.11 24.53 -5.52
C LEU A 521 -9.29 23.76 -6.07
N ILE A 522 -8.99 22.66 -6.77
CA ILE A 522 -9.97 21.67 -7.20
C ILE A 522 -9.38 20.28 -6.97
N HIS A 523 -10.08 19.46 -6.17
CA HIS A 523 -9.54 18.22 -5.63
C HIS A 523 -10.13 16.99 -6.29
N SER A 524 -9.27 16.05 -6.68
CA SER A 524 -9.68 14.71 -7.10
C SER A 524 -9.76 13.75 -5.92
N LYS A 525 -10.60 12.73 -6.09
CA LYS A 525 -10.52 11.47 -5.37
C LYS A 525 -9.21 10.76 -5.69
N PHE A 526 -8.84 9.80 -4.84
CA PHE A 526 -7.70 8.95 -5.12
C PHE A 526 -8.02 7.94 -6.21
N PHE A 527 -7.03 7.64 -7.05
CA PHE A 527 -7.12 6.55 -7.99
C PHE A 527 -6.87 5.23 -7.24
N PRO A 528 -7.83 4.29 -7.24
CA PRO A 528 -7.76 3.09 -6.39
C PRO A 528 -6.67 2.12 -6.88
N PRO A 529 -5.94 1.45 -5.98
CA PRO A 529 -4.99 0.40 -6.34
C PRO A 529 -5.69 -0.81 -6.95
N LEU A 530 -4.93 -1.71 -7.60
CA LEU A 530 -5.49 -2.93 -8.21
C LEU A 530 -6.18 -3.83 -7.16
N GLN A 531 -5.62 -3.91 -5.96
CA GLN A 531 -6.04 -4.85 -4.91
C GLN A 531 -7.35 -4.47 -4.20
N GLY A 532 -7.89 -3.25 -4.41
CA GLY A 532 -9.15 -2.84 -3.80
C GLY A 532 -9.37 -1.33 -3.74
N ALA A 533 -10.53 -0.93 -3.22
CA ALA A 533 -10.95 0.48 -3.11
C ALA A 533 -10.36 1.22 -1.90
N THR A 534 -9.57 0.55 -1.05
CA THR A 534 -8.92 1.13 0.13
C THR A 534 -7.48 1.51 -0.20
N GLY A 535 -7.08 2.73 0.20
CA GLY A 535 -5.73 3.25 -0.05
C GLY A 535 -5.52 3.93 -1.41
N LYS A 536 -4.25 4.26 -1.70
CA LYS A 536 -3.79 4.95 -2.92
C LYS A 536 -2.83 4.06 -3.69
N MET A 537 -2.92 4.07 -5.02
CA MET A 537 -1.92 3.42 -5.88
C MET A 537 -0.52 3.98 -5.63
N SER A 538 0.47 3.10 -5.41
CA SER A 538 1.84 3.47 -5.07
C SER A 538 2.83 2.88 -6.07
N SER A 539 3.81 3.67 -6.50
CA SER A 539 4.91 3.21 -7.35
C SER A 539 5.85 2.22 -6.63
N SER A 540 5.72 2.05 -5.31
CA SER A 540 6.55 1.13 -4.51
C SER A 540 6.13 -0.34 -4.61
N ASP A 541 4.90 -0.62 -5.04
CA ASP A 541 4.42 -1.98 -5.30
C ASP A 541 4.07 -2.12 -6.79
N SER A 542 4.93 -2.84 -7.52
CA SER A 542 4.80 -3.02 -8.96
C SER A 542 3.56 -3.81 -9.39
N ASN A 543 2.95 -4.58 -8.48
CA ASN A 543 1.72 -5.32 -8.70
C ASN A 543 0.47 -4.51 -8.32
N SER A 544 0.62 -3.37 -7.63
CA SER A 544 -0.50 -2.49 -7.26
C SER A 544 -0.91 -1.51 -8.36
N ALA A 545 -0.04 -1.32 -9.36
CA ALA A 545 -0.15 -0.26 -10.36
C ALA A 545 0.03 -0.77 -11.80
N ILE A 546 -0.67 -0.10 -12.73
CA ILE A 546 -0.36 -0.15 -14.17
C ILE A 546 0.54 1.05 -14.48
N PHE A 547 1.77 0.77 -14.92
CA PHE A 547 2.72 1.80 -15.34
C PHE A 547 2.49 2.21 -16.79
N LEU A 548 2.89 3.43 -17.13
CA LEU A 548 2.82 3.93 -18.51
C LEU A 548 3.84 3.24 -19.44
N THR A 549 4.75 2.46 -18.87
CA THR A 549 5.72 1.62 -19.59
C THR A 549 5.29 0.16 -19.70
N ASP A 550 4.17 -0.24 -19.07
CA ASP A 550 3.71 -1.64 -19.14
C ASP A 550 3.35 -2.02 -20.59
N THR A 551 3.70 -3.23 -21.02
CA THR A 551 3.28 -3.76 -22.32
C THR A 551 1.78 -4.12 -22.33
N PRO A 552 1.14 -4.27 -23.50
CA PRO A 552 -0.24 -4.74 -23.58
C PRO A 552 -0.48 -6.05 -22.81
N GLU A 553 0.47 -6.98 -22.85
CA GLU A 553 0.40 -8.26 -22.14
C GLU A 553 0.50 -8.07 -20.62
N GLU A 554 1.35 -7.15 -20.16
CA GLU A 554 1.49 -6.83 -18.74
C GLU A 554 0.23 -6.16 -18.18
N ILE A 555 -0.36 -5.22 -18.92
CA ILE A 555 -1.64 -4.58 -18.58
C ILE A 555 -2.72 -5.66 -18.43
N GLU A 556 -2.86 -6.53 -19.42
CA GLU A 556 -3.83 -7.62 -19.41
C GLU A 556 -3.63 -8.58 -18.24
N ARG A 557 -2.38 -9.01 -18.01
CA ARG A 557 -2.01 -9.89 -16.90
C ARG A 557 -2.35 -9.23 -15.56
N LYS A 558 -1.94 -7.98 -15.35
CA LYS A 558 -2.16 -7.28 -14.08
C LYS A 558 -3.65 -7.07 -13.78
N ILE A 559 -4.46 -6.68 -14.77
CA ILE A 559 -5.91 -6.55 -14.60
C ILE A 559 -6.57 -7.91 -14.31
N LYS A 560 -6.20 -8.96 -15.05
CA LYS A 560 -6.79 -10.29 -14.83
C LYS A 560 -6.43 -10.85 -13.45
N SER A 561 -5.17 -10.73 -13.05
CA SER A 561 -4.63 -11.35 -11.84
C SER A 561 -4.85 -10.55 -10.56
N PHE A 562 -4.81 -9.22 -10.61
CA PHE A 562 -4.76 -8.39 -9.39
C PHE A 562 -5.93 -7.45 -9.20
N ALA A 563 -6.66 -7.08 -10.27
CA ALA A 563 -7.81 -6.18 -10.12
C ALA A 563 -8.93 -6.87 -9.31
N PHE A 564 -9.24 -6.32 -8.14
CA PHE A 564 -10.30 -6.81 -7.27
C PHE A 564 -11.66 -6.77 -7.97
N SER A 565 -12.43 -7.84 -7.81
CA SER A 565 -13.76 -8.03 -8.41
C SER A 565 -14.85 -7.78 -7.38
N GLY A 566 -15.82 -6.94 -7.72
CA GLY A 566 -17.07 -6.81 -6.98
C GLY A 566 -18.17 -7.78 -7.47
N GLY A 567 -17.89 -8.58 -8.50
CA GLY A 567 -18.77 -9.64 -8.99
C GLY A 567 -18.73 -10.92 -8.15
N GLN A 568 -19.68 -11.81 -8.41
CA GLN A 568 -19.88 -13.06 -7.66
C GLN A 568 -18.95 -14.20 -8.11
N GLU A 569 -18.74 -15.17 -7.23
CA GLU A 569 -17.84 -16.31 -7.47
C GLU A 569 -18.29 -17.22 -8.61
N THR A 570 -19.61 -17.38 -8.79
CA THR A 570 -20.18 -18.27 -9.81
C THR A 570 -21.09 -17.51 -10.75
N LYS A 571 -21.19 -18.00 -11.99
CA LYS A 571 -22.10 -17.46 -13.00
C LYS A 571 -23.53 -17.35 -12.49
N LYS A 572 -24.04 -18.38 -11.82
CA LYS A 572 -25.41 -18.42 -11.30
C LYS A 572 -25.64 -17.33 -10.27
N LEU A 573 -24.73 -17.17 -9.31
CA LEU A 573 -24.81 -16.09 -8.31
C LEU A 573 -24.71 -14.72 -8.97
N GLN A 574 -23.84 -14.55 -9.98
CA GLN A 574 -23.73 -13.29 -10.72
C GLN A 574 -25.05 -12.94 -11.40
N GLU A 575 -25.70 -13.89 -12.07
CA GLU A 575 -27.01 -13.68 -12.71
C GLU A 575 -28.15 -13.39 -11.70
N GLU A 576 -28.05 -13.91 -10.48
CA GLU A 576 -29.07 -13.73 -9.43
C GLU A 576 -28.88 -12.44 -8.60
N HIS A 577 -27.64 -12.06 -8.30
CA HIS A 577 -27.31 -10.99 -7.36
C HIS A 577 -26.56 -9.80 -7.98
N GLY A 578 -26.02 -9.96 -9.19
CA GLY A 578 -25.20 -8.93 -9.84
C GLY A 578 -23.90 -8.61 -9.10
N ALA A 579 -23.21 -7.55 -9.53
CA ALA A 579 -21.96 -7.10 -8.95
C ALA A 579 -22.10 -5.84 -8.10
N ASN A 580 -21.28 -5.74 -7.05
CA ASN A 580 -21.11 -4.50 -6.30
C ASN A 580 -20.13 -3.57 -7.02
N LEU A 581 -20.67 -2.58 -7.72
CA LEU A 581 -19.90 -1.62 -8.52
C LEU A 581 -18.98 -0.73 -7.68
N ASP A 582 -19.33 -0.44 -6.42
CA ASP A 582 -18.53 0.42 -5.54
C ASP A 582 -17.21 -0.24 -5.13
N LEU A 583 -17.21 -1.58 -5.05
CA LEU A 583 -16.03 -2.36 -4.70
C LEU A 583 -15.23 -2.83 -5.92
N ASP A 584 -15.86 -2.96 -7.09
CA ASP A 584 -15.20 -3.48 -8.29
C ASP A 584 -14.18 -2.49 -8.88
N VAL A 585 -12.89 -2.83 -8.79
CA VAL A 585 -11.80 -1.98 -9.27
C VAL A 585 -11.87 -1.77 -10.77
N SER A 586 -12.31 -2.78 -11.53
CA SER A 586 -12.33 -2.69 -13.00
C SER A 586 -13.39 -1.70 -13.47
N TYR A 587 -14.58 -1.75 -12.86
CA TYR A 587 -15.62 -0.76 -13.08
C TYR A 587 -15.20 0.63 -12.60
N GLN A 588 -14.60 0.74 -11.41
CA GLN A 588 -14.11 2.03 -10.92
C GLN A 588 -13.10 2.65 -11.90
N TRP A 589 -12.15 1.88 -12.44
CA TRP A 589 -11.18 2.39 -13.41
C TRP A 589 -11.81 2.77 -14.76
N LEU A 590 -12.85 2.06 -15.22
CA LEU A 590 -13.64 2.50 -16.37
C LEU A 590 -14.28 3.87 -16.14
N ARG A 591 -14.73 4.19 -14.91
CA ARG A 591 -15.21 5.54 -14.58
C ARG A 591 -14.13 6.62 -14.76
N PHE A 592 -12.84 6.27 -14.68
CA PHE A 592 -11.74 7.20 -14.97
C PHE A 592 -11.37 7.24 -16.46
N PHE A 593 -11.30 6.13 -17.17
CA PHE A 593 -10.66 6.10 -18.49
C PHE A 593 -11.59 5.86 -19.67
N LEU A 594 -12.77 5.30 -19.48
CA LEU A 594 -13.75 5.18 -20.57
C LEU A 594 -14.36 6.55 -20.86
N GLU A 595 -14.24 7.08 -22.07
CA GLU A 595 -14.77 8.40 -22.44
C GLU A 595 -16.30 8.45 -22.57
N ASP A 596 -16.90 7.35 -23.03
CA ASP A 596 -18.33 7.24 -23.34
C ASP A 596 -19.15 7.02 -22.05
N ASP A 597 -20.00 7.99 -21.73
CA ASP A 597 -20.88 7.95 -20.55
C ASP A 597 -22.05 6.98 -20.73
N GLU A 598 -22.61 6.85 -21.94
CA GLU A 598 -23.73 5.94 -22.22
C GLU A 598 -23.25 4.48 -22.13
N LEU A 599 -22.06 4.20 -22.67
CA LEU A 599 -21.45 2.87 -22.55
C LEU A 599 -21.08 2.56 -21.10
N LEU A 600 -20.56 3.53 -20.34
CA LEU A 600 -20.27 3.33 -18.92
C LEU A 600 -21.55 3.03 -18.10
N GLU A 601 -22.64 3.73 -18.39
CA GLU A 601 -23.94 3.50 -17.76
C GLU A 601 -24.49 2.12 -18.12
N LYS A 602 -24.40 1.73 -19.40
CA LYS A 602 -24.77 0.37 -19.85
C LYS A 602 -23.94 -0.70 -19.14
N ILE A 603 -22.62 -0.54 -19.05
CA ILE A 603 -21.75 -1.48 -18.33
C ILE A 603 -22.15 -1.57 -16.86
N GLY A 604 -22.41 -0.42 -16.21
CA GLY A 604 -22.84 -0.38 -14.81
C GLY A 604 -24.16 -1.11 -14.60
N LYS A 605 -25.15 -0.86 -15.46
CA LYS A 605 -26.46 -1.52 -15.39
C LYS A 605 -26.33 -3.03 -15.60
N ASP A 606 -25.67 -3.45 -16.68
CA ASP A 606 -25.53 -4.86 -17.04
C ASP A 606 -24.75 -5.64 -15.96
N TYR A 607 -23.63 -5.10 -15.50
CA TYR A 607 -22.78 -5.77 -14.51
C TYR A 607 -23.42 -5.76 -13.12
N GLY A 608 -24.02 -4.62 -12.74
CA GLY A 608 -24.71 -4.46 -11.47
C GLY A 608 -25.96 -5.32 -11.34
N SER A 609 -26.64 -5.64 -12.45
CA SER A 609 -27.79 -6.57 -12.44
C SER A 609 -27.41 -8.02 -12.74
N GLY A 610 -26.19 -8.29 -13.21
CA GLY A 610 -25.78 -9.62 -13.62
C GLY A 610 -26.39 -10.11 -14.93
N SER A 611 -26.88 -9.20 -15.79
CA SER A 611 -27.57 -9.53 -17.03
C SER A 611 -27.13 -8.62 -18.18
N GLY A 612 -27.41 -8.99 -19.43
CA GLY A 612 -27.03 -8.16 -20.59
C GLY A 612 -25.64 -8.51 -21.14
N GLU A 613 -24.99 -7.55 -21.82
CA GLU A 613 -23.74 -7.80 -22.53
C GLU A 613 -22.54 -7.86 -21.58
N TYR A 614 -22.52 -6.93 -20.61
CA TYR A 614 -21.44 -6.80 -19.61
C TYR A 614 -21.78 -7.46 -18.28
N TRP A 615 -22.57 -8.54 -18.32
CA TRP A 615 -23.09 -9.22 -17.12
C TRP A 615 -22.04 -9.82 -16.18
N SER A 616 -20.80 -10.05 -16.65
CA SER A 616 -19.76 -10.77 -15.91
C SER A 616 -18.47 -9.97 -15.74
N THR A 617 -17.74 -10.24 -14.66
CA THR A 617 -16.43 -9.62 -14.34
C THR A 617 -15.45 -9.77 -15.49
N GLY A 618 -15.42 -10.92 -16.16
CA GLY A 618 -14.54 -11.16 -17.30
C GLY A 618 -14.80 -10.20 -18.47
N LYS A 619 -16.06 -9.86 -18.74
CA LYS A 619 -16.45 -8.90 -19.78
C LYS A 619 -16.07 -7.47 -19.41
N VAL A 620 -16.29 -7.08 -18.16
CA VAL A 620 -15.90 -5.74 -17.66
C VAL A 620 -14.39 -5.58 -17.66
N LYS A 621 -13.63 -6.58 -17.18
CA LYS A 621 -12.17 -6.60 -17.26
C LYS A 621 -11.67 -6.53 -18.70
N ALA A 622 -12.29 -7.28 -19.63
CA ALA A 622 -11.92 -7.23 -21.04
C ALA A 622 -12.09 -5.82 -21.63
N LYS A 623 -13.21 -5.14 -21.30
CA LYS A 623 -13.42 -3.76 -21.76
C LYS A 623 -12.42 -2.79 -21.14
N LEU A 624 -12.10 -2.94 -19.85
CA LEU A 624 -11.05 -2.13 -19.23
C LEU A 624 -9.70 -2.34 -19.90
N ILE A 625 -9.31 -3.59 -20.16
CA ILE A 625 -8.04 -3.93 -20.81
C ILE A 625 -7.94 -3.27 -22.19
N GLU A 626 -9.01 -3.30 -22.98
CA GLU A 626 -9.08 -2.60 -24.28
C GLU A 626 -8.79 -1.10 -24.13
N VAL A 627 -9.52 -0.43 -23.24
CA VAL A 627 -9.37 1.02 -22.97
C VAL A 627 -7.95 1.35 -22.49
N LEU A 628 -7.39 0.55 -21.59
CA LEU A 628 -6.05 0.79 -21.04
C LEU A 628 -4.95 0.53 -22.08
N LYS A 629 -5.08 -0.52 -22.90
CA LYS A 629 -4.12 -0.81 -23.97
C LYS A 629 -4.06 0.34 -24.96
N GLU A 630 -5.21 0.88 -25.38
CA GLU A 630 -5.25 2.03 -26.27
C GLU A 630 -4.63 3.28 -25.63
N LEU A 631 -5.04 3.60 -24.38
CA LEU A 631 -4.52 4.74 -23.65
C LEU A 631 -3.00 4.70 -23.48
N VAL A 632 -2.47 3.57 -23.01
CA VAL A 632 -1.03 3.41 -22.74
C VAL A 632 -0.24 3.36 -24.05
N ALA A 633 -0.73 2.67 -25.09
CA ALA A 633 -0.06 2.64 -26.38
C ALA A 633 0.04 4.05 -27.00
N ALA A 634 -1.05 4.83 -26.97
CA ALA A 634 -1.05 6.21 -27.47
C ALA A 634 -0.08 7.10 -26.67
N HIS A 635 -0.03 6.93 -25.33
CA HIS A 635 0.96 7.63 -24.49
C HIS A 635 2.39 7.25 -24.85
N GLN A 636 2.69 5.97 -24.96
CA GLN A 636 4.02 5.45 -25.32
C GLN A 636 4.46 5.94 -26.70
N GLU A 637 3.56 5.97 -27.68
CA GLU A 637 3.85 6.49 -29.02
C GLU A 637 4.26 7.97 -28.96
N ARG A 638 3.49 8.81 -28.24
CA ARG A 638 3.85 10.23 -28.06
C ARG A 638 5.17 10.37 -27.30
N ARG A 639 5.33 9.64 -26.19
CA ARG A 639 6.54 9.66 -25.36
C ARG A 639 7.80 9.29 -26.14
N SER A 640 7.71 8.32 -27.05
CA SER A 640 8.83 7.85 -27.87
C SER A 640 9.43 8.93 -28.79
N LYS A 641 8.68 9.99 -29.06
CA LYS A 641 9.08 11.10 -29.94
C LYS A 641 9.75 12.25 -29.16
N ILE A 642 9.80 12.17 -27.83
CA ILE A 642 10.29 13.25 -26.96
C ILE A 642 11.77 13.03 -26.66
N THR A 643 12.62 13.89 -27.21
CA THR A 643 14.07 13.85 -26.98
C THR A 643 14.48 14.65 -25.75
N ASP A 644 15.73 14.51 -25.32
CA ASP A 644 16.31 15.27 -24.21
C ASP A 644 16.31 16.78 -24.51
N GLU A 645 16.56 17.16 -25.76
CA GLU A 645 16.48 18.55 -26.23
C GLU A 645 15.06 19.09 -26.12
N GLU A 646 14.05 18.27 -26.44
CA GLU A 646 12.66 18.66 -26.28
C GLU A 646 12.34 18.84 -24.78
N VAL A 647 12.70 17.90 -23.91
CA VAL A 647 12.52 18.08 -22.45
C VAL A 647 13.17 19.37 -21.96
N LYS A 648 14.42 19.61 -22.35
CA LYS A 648 15.15 20.82 -21.99
C LYS A 648 14.44 22.08 -22.47
N LYS A 649 13.88 22.08 -23.68
CA LYS A 649 13.12 23.20 -24.25
C LYS A 649 11.87 23.49 -23.42
N TRP A 650 11.12 22.46 -23.00
CA TRP A 650 9.97 22.62 -22.11
C TRP A 650 10.35 23.16 -20.74
N MET A 651 11.53 22.77 -20.25
CA MET A 651 12.07 23.19 -18.95
C MET A 651 12.87 24.49 -18.97
N THR A 652 13.08 25.08 -20.15
CA THR A 652 13.79 26.35 -20.28
C THR A 652 12.86 27.50 -19.93
N GLU A 653 13.33 28.37 -19.03
CA GLU A 653 12.64 29.60 -18.64
C GLU A 653 12.36 30.47 -19.87
N ARG A 654 11.07 30.70 -20.17
CA ARG A 654 10.60 31.53 -21.29
C ARG A 654 9.26 32.16 -20.94
N CYS A 655 8.95 33.29 -21.56
CA CYS A 655 7.64 33.92 -21.40
C CYS A 655 6.56 33.04 -22.05
N ILE A 656 5.56 32.66 -21.26
CA ILE A 656 4.35 31.93 -21.69
C ILE A 656 3.08 32.69 -21.31
N ALA A 657 3.22 33.92 -20.82
CA ALA A 657 2.09 34.78 -20.50
C ALA A 657 1.27 35.09 -21.76
N ILE A 658 -0.05 35.12 -21.61
CA ILE A 658 -0.93 35.58 -22.69
C ILE A 658 -0.61 37.07 -22.94
N ALA A 659 -0.40 37.44 -24.20
CA ALA A 659 -0.23 38.84 -24.58
C ALA A 659 -1.44 39.65 -24.07
N LYS A 660 -1.16 40.66 -23.23
CA LYS A 660 -2.18 41.49 -22.57
C LYS A 660 -2.95 42.39 -23.52
#